data_AF-A0A812K4A9-F1
#
_entry.id   AF-A0A812K4A9-F1
#
_cell.length_a   1.000
_cell.length_b   1.000
_cell.length_c   1.000
_cell.angle_alpha   90.00
_cell.angle_beta   90.00
_cell.angle_gamma   90.00
#
_symmetry.space_group_name_H-M   'P 1'
#
loop_
_entity.id
_entity.type
_entity.pdbx_description
1 polymer ?
#
loop_
_entity_poly.entity_id
_entity_poly.type
_entity_poly.pdbx_seq_one_letter_code
_entity_poly.pdbx_strand_id
1 'polypeptide(L)'
;MPRAFPIAGMQHVVDNLCSDVHQSMSHWHNFHSDLKCLEALLRIDERRQRYVWTCLHGTNLESPSFKFRRFSASLYEGRWHQVILFLKHLEPLLPILARSWDQDFYVRGVNASGVGRPAQAQAEQAQQARQGLTALDPARITVAVRSSLFHSYVAMALKLEEIPEALASGSEACVCHRKLLQKLSSHQRRKCLEEHFGKGCFVCPMAGKLLPELVAGELELAFEDICSLQEDSLRMMPLPGIPALTAIEWNTLISDFRSGKTKMLLLLRMKTTYLQKLPWLLAGLAHTCEQTSREMGQQVLDQWAQDPRPEAHHRITSELLCPGPFMDSLQKWVGGAELQDLSSTFLMHVAAWRFAPVVETTIEEKHARVAMSKRRHHIGPVRISLANRLPLLERWMRRGHVSAKELLDFFNQCRSLKTVPSLLNIANHPAIEDDFFKRPAVMRVSLARIMYRCDLQSMYESHDTLAREHDKLKRKTMSRQLKLVDREPVGALTHESLLRSAMQSHMLLLHDDEVEGACFYTCPSSCLNLQSVSAALTEPLSKRPRVEAQLPQVEDLLPPDVDDGEAPPSTITFQIVMKNPADKKVIRPAVGAGGRLAKGAVVVSHKVLRSQDVLTGDDALVSGPSAAMDDVGGQFLLSGLVGNIDEIQTCMRRWNAVDLAWTLQNSSSFGFEHGQLHELLQGLVAAGAYEMNEASLGYTALPEQVLVLQTLERHGLVTKAGDEDFRWFFTELGAQELCSCSALSRPSRVFRVRDDLPLADRSTFELLLALTDERWEWQRWVPVSKRTRRMAAAGQTFDPYTRGGRKVFYSGESPSHSYLVVLLKAEECFDKGLPAIEHGREEGCYKAVLKGDFRGMLPQLQDVPPDIETLEEAARREEPVGGLGDLLEDLGGGAGPVGEEAAALNDQEEDDILLMLEQLLDEDEDRVDVPAEPAADPPGPPGHDELSSDSGEAEPAPAVRPVRHRQRRQRDGDGAEPIAAVAENAGPRLENGFFGHFRLTVKKAGQGGKHGGVQATCLYHKKSNATGCKRFLSLESATEEAKDKSLRRLAWWCTMARDFDRQRKHLVAPLPIESCPPWSYLNAKVAVMPAPNAVQTDVELDAAAARARAPKAKAKAKPKPKGKPKAKAKARAASPSDEAASDPPSDEHASESSGDSSSSSDSSSSSSSSSSS
;
A
#
# COMPACT_ATOMS: atom_id res chain seq x y z
N MET A 1 -19.31 25.71 4.79
CA MET A 1 -19.90 27.02 4.41
C MET A 1 -21.32 27.08 4.95
N PRO A 2 -21.71 28.03 5.80
CA PRO A 2 -22.89 27.92 6.68
C PRO A 2 -24.27 28.04 5.98
N ARG A 3 -24.32 28.34 4.68
CA ARG A 3 -25.53 28.30 3.83
C ARG A 3 -25.32 27.47 2.55
N ALA A 4 -24.35 26.54 2.55
CA ALA A 4 -24.23 25.60 1.45
C ALA A 4 -25.35 24.55 1.51
N PHE A 5 -25.78 24.11 0.34
CA PHE A 5 -26.68 22.96 0.17
C PHE A 5 -25.82 21.84 -0.45
N PRO A 6 -25.17 20.99 0.36
CA PRO A 6 -24.24 19.98 -0.13
C PRO A 6 -25.01 18.90 -0.89
N ILE A 7 -24.50 18.46 -2.03
CA ILE A 7 -25.11 17.40 -2.86
C ILE A 7 -23.99 16.42 -3.19
N ALA A 8 -24.16 15.15 -2.85
CA ALA A 8 -23.25 14.09 -3.28
C ALA A 8 -23.46 13.86 -4.78
N GLY A 9 -22.39 13.94 -5.57
CA GLY A 9 -22.52 13.93 -7.01
C GLY A 9 -22.79 12.54 -7.57
N MET A 10 -23.75 12.48 -8.50
CA MET A 10 -24.32 11.22 -8.95
C MET A 10 -23.31 10.34 -9.68
N GLN A 11 -22.30 10.91 -10.33
CA GLN A 11 -21.27 10.11 -11.00
C GLN A 11 -20.43 9.30 -10.00
N HIS A 12 -19.94 9.92 -8.91
CA HIS A 12 -19.23 9.20 -7.84
C HIS A 12 -20.15 8.25 -7.07
N VAL A 13 -21.47 8.50 -7.03
CA VAL A 13 -22.45 7.52 -6.52
C VAL A 13 -22.55 6.31 -7.45
N VAL A 14 -22.65 6.55 -8.76
CA VAL A 14 -22.92 5.55 -9.81
C VAL A 14 -21.70 4.68 -10.13
N ASP A 15 -20.51 5.27 -10.26
CA ASP A 15 -19.26 4.52 -10.52
C ASP A 15 -18.94 3.52 -9.39
N ASN A 16 -19.39 3.83 -8.17
CA ASN A 16 -19.27 2.97 -7.00
C ASN A 16 -20.31 1.82 -6.93
N LEU A 17 -21.35 1.79 -7.76
CA LEU A 17 -22.40 0.75 -7.69
C LEU A 17 -21.87 -0.64 -8.07
N CYS A 18 -20.85 -0.69 -8.94
CA CYS A 18 -20.17 -1.93 -9.30
C CYS A 18 -19.21 -2.45 -8.22
N SER A 19 -18.96 -1.70 -7.14
CA SER A 19 -18.07 -2.13 -6.07
C SER A 19 -18.62 -3.38 -5.37
N ASP A 20 -17.79 -4.43 -5.32
CA ASP A 20 -18.12 -5.73 -4.74
C ASP A 20 -19.39 -6.43 -5.28
N VAL A 21 -19.91 -6.03 -6.45
CA VAL A 21 -21.00 -6.75 -7.15
C VAL A 21 -20.60 -8.20 -7.46
N HIS A 22 -19.33 -8.42 -7.78
CA HIS A 22 -18.78 -9.76 -7.97
C HIS A 22 -18.90 -10.68 -6.74
N GLN A 23 -18.96 -10.12 -5.52
CA GLN A 23 -19.07 -10.91 -4.29
C GLN A 23 -20.49 -11.44 -4.04
N SER A 24 -21.53 -10.85 -4.66
CA SER A 24 -22.92 -11.34 -4.53
C SER A 24 -23.29 -12.43 -5.55
N MET A 25 -22.43 -12.67 -6.56
CA MET A 25 -22.68 -13.59 -7.65
C MET A 25 -22.09 -14.98 -7.37
N SER A 26 -22.97 -15.98 -7.27
CA SER A 26 -22.66 -17.34 -6.81
C SER A 26 -21.73 -18.12 -7.73
N HIS A 27 -21.78 -17.86 -9.04
CA HIS A 27 -20.95 -18.51 -10.05
C HIS A 27 -19.65 -17.73 -10.35
N TRP A 28 -19.50 -16.50 -9.82
CA TRP A 28 -18.38 -15.61 -10.17
C TRP A 28 -17.01 -16.26 -10.00
N HIS A 29 -16.78 -16.97 -8.90
CA HIS A 29 -15.50 -17.64 -8.64
C HIS A 29 -15.11 -18.63 -9.75
N ASN A 30 -16.08 -19.36 -10.30
CA ASN A 30 -15.84 -20.32 -11.38
C ASN A 30 -15.55 -19.57 -12.68
N PHE A 31 -16.41 -18.62 -13.03
CA PHE A 31 -16.26 -17.75 -14.20
C PHE A 31 -14.93 -16.99 -14.22
N HIS A 32 -14.56 -16.32 -13.13
CA HIS A 32 -13.31 -15.57 -13.04
C HIS A 32 -12.08 -16.49 -13.10
N SER A 33 -12.16 -17.70 -12.51
CA SER A 33 -11.07 -18.67 -12.57
C SER A 33 -10.90 -19.30 -13.98
N ASP A 34 -11.98 -19.43 -14.76
CA ASP A 34 -11.93 -19.73 -16.21
C ASP A 34 -11.36 -18.55 -17.01
N LEU A 35 -11.80 -17.32 -16.69
CA LEU A 35 -11.35 -16.07 -17.31
C LEU A 35 -9.85 -15.83 -17.09
N LYS A 36 -9.31 -16.24 -15.93
CA LYS A 36 -7.86 -16.25 -15.63
C LYS A 36 -7.08 -17.22 -16.50
N CYS A 37 -7.64 -18.38 -16.83
CA CYS A 37 -7.03 -19.31 -17.78
C CYS A 37 -6.99 -18.71 -19.20
N LEU A 38 -8.00 -17.94 -19.60
CA LEU A 38 -8.01 -17.18 -20.86
C LEU A 38 -7.04 -15.98 -20.84
N GLU A 39 -6.87 -15.28 -19.71
CA GLU A 39 -5.78 -14.30 -19.55
C GLU A 39 -4.41 -14.97 -19.77
N ALA A 40 -4.18 -16.12 -19.13
CA ALA A 40 -2.92 -16.86 -19.24
C ALA A 40 -2.59 -17.36 -20.66
N LEU A 41 -3.61 -17.49 -21.53
CA LEU A 41 -3.47 -17.75 -22.97
C LEU A 41 -3.22 -16.46 -23.78
N LEU A 42 -4.01 -15.41 -23.54
CA LEU A 42 -4.10 -14.23 -24.41
C LEU A 42 -3.13 -13.10 -24.06
N ARG A 43 -2.63 -13.04 -22.82
CA ARG A 43 -1.70 -12.01 -22.34
C ARG A 43 -0.24 -12.30 -22.69
N ILE A 44 0.13 -13.58 -22.78
CA ILE A 44 1.48 -14.03 -23.14
C ILE A 44 1.56 -14.20 -24.66
N ASP A 45 2.48 -13.48 -25.31
CA ASP A 45 2.53 -13.42 -26.77
C ASP A 45 2.93 -14.76 -27.39
N GLU A 46 3.84 -15.49 -26.78
CA GLU A 46 4.31 -16.82 -27.23
C GLU A 46 3.18 -17.85 -27.25
N ARG A 47 2.31 -17.85 -26.23
CA ARG A 47 1.16 -18.76 -26.12
C ARG A 47 0.07 -18.46 -27.14
N ARG A 48 -0.14 -17.17 -27.39
CA ARG A 48 -1.09 -16.62 -28.34
C ARG A 48 -0.62 -16.79 -29.78
N GLN A 49 0.67 -16.62 -30.04
CA GLN A 49 1.30 -16.95 -31.32
C GLN A 49 1.22 -18.46 -31.59
N ARG A 50 1.44 -19.32 -30.58
CA ARG A 50 1.18 -20.76 -30.72
C ARG A 50 -0.26 -21.02 -31.13
N TYR A 51 -1.25 -20.52 -30.39
CA TYR A 51 -2.66 -20.71 -30.74
C TYR A 51 -2.97 -20.26 -32.19
N VAL A 52 -2.46 -19.10 -32.60
CA VAL A 52 -2.61 -18.64 -33.99
C VAL A 52 -1.95 -19.60 -35.00
N TRP A 53 -0.82 -20.22 -34.65
CA TRP A 53 -0.10 -21.16 -35.53
C TRP A 53 -0.67 -22.58 -35.55
N THR A 54 -1.10 -23.12 -34.40
CA THR A 54 -1.54 -24.53 -34.25
C THR A 54 -3.02 -24.72 -34.46
N CYS A 55 -3.84 -23.71 -34.15
CA CYS A 55 -5.29 -23.83 -34.09
C CYS A 55 -6.00 -22.96 -35.15
N LEU A 56 -5.36 -21.88 -35.62
CA LEU A 56 -6.00 -20.88 -36.49
C LEU A 56 -5.42 -20.82 -37.92
N HIS A 57 -4.11 -21.04 -38.10
CA HIS A 57 -3.44 -21.03 -39.40
C HIS A 57 -3.96 -22.15 -40.31
N GLY A 58 -4.16 -21.85 -41.59
CA GLY A 58 -4.75 -22.78 -42.57
C GLY A 58 -6.27 -22.98 -42.43
N THR A 59 -6.91 -22.38 -41.42
CA THR A 59 -8.39 -22.39 -41.29
C THR A 59 -9.02 -21.20 -42.01
N ASN A 60 -10.32 -21.29 -42.29
CA ASN A 60 -11.10 -20.13 -42.76
C ASN A 60 -11.23 -19.00 -41.70
N LEU A 61 -10.77 -19.23 -40.46
CA LEU A 61 -10.71 -18.25 -39.37
C LEU A 61 -9.32 -17.60 -39.22
N GLU A 62 -8.37 -17.84 -40.13
CA GLU A 62 -7.05 -17.19 -40.10
C GLU A 62 -7.11 -15.66 -40.28
N SER A 63 -8.08 -15.14 -41.05
CA SER A 63 -8.22 -13.70 -41.35
C SER A 63 -8.24 -12.82 -40.07
N PRO A 64 -9.07 -13.07 -39.04
CA PRO A 64 -9.04 -12.32 -37.78
C PRO A 64 -7.84 -12.60 -36.85
N SER A 65 -6.81 -13.35 -37.26
CA SER A 65 -5.59 -13.60 -36.45
C SER A 65 -4.91 -12.31 -35.94
N PHE A 66 -5.03 -11.20 -36.68
CA PHE A 66 -4.52 -9.90 -36.26
C PHE A 66 -5.19 -9.37 -34.97
N LYS A 67 -6.43 -9.77 -34.66
CA LYS A 67 -7.12 -9.36 -33.43
C LYS A 67 -6.37 -9.90 -32.21
N PHE A 68 -6.02 -11.20 -32.24
CA PHE A 68 -5.21 -11.85 -31.20
C PHE A 68 -3.84 -11.16 -31.08
N ARG A 69 -3.12 -10.95 -32.18
CA ARG A 69 -1.81 -10.25 -32.17
C ARG A 69 -1.85 -8.82 -31.61
N ARG A 70 -3.03 -8.20 -31.49
CA ARG A 70 -3.23 -6.85 -30.92
C ARG A 70 -3.86 -6.87 -29.52
N PHE A 71 -4.12 -8.04 -28.94
CA PHE A 71 -4.65 -8.15 -27.58
C PHE A 71 -3.58 -7.73 -26.55
N SER A 72 -3.94 -6.86 -25.61
CA SER A 72 -3.04 -6.36 -24.57
C SER A 72 -3.73 -6.09 -23.24
N ALA A 73 -4.96 -6.58 -23.06
CA ALA A 73 -5.69 -6.42 -21.81
C ALA A 73 -5.14 -7.36 -20.72
N SER A 74 -5.19 -6.90 -19.47
CA SER A 74 -4.89 -7.69 -18.28
C SER A 74 -6.07 -7.67 -17.33
N LEU A 75 -6.29 -8.77 -16.62
CA LEU A 75 -7.46 -8.98 -15.79
C LEU A 75 -7.12 -8.67 -14.32
N TYR A 76 -7.71 -7.60 -13.79
CA TYR A 76 -7.50 -7.15 -12.41
C TYR A 76 -8.84 -7.08 -11.68
N GLU A 77 -9.08 -8.04 -10.79
CA GLU A 77 -10.37 -8.21 -10.08
C GLU A 77 -10.66 -7.08 -9.09
N GLY A 78 -9.64 -6.51 -8.45
CA GLY A 78 -9.77 -5.45 -7.45
C GLY A 78 -10.31 -4.09 -7.97
N ARG A 79 -10.57 -3.96 -9.27
CA ARG A 79 -11.37 -2.86 -9.85
C ARG A 79 -12.26 -3.44 -10.95
N TRP A 80 -13.57 -3.54 -10.69
CA TRP A 80 -14.55 -4.13 -11.62
C TRP A 80 -14.41 -3.63 -13.06
N HIS A 81 -14.25 -2.32 -13.26
CA HIS A 81 -14.05 -1.72 -14.59
C HIS A 81 -12.85 -2.31 -15.37
N GLN A 82 -11.78 -2.74 -14.69
CA GLN A 82 -10.64 -3.42 -15.35
C GLN A 82 -11.01 -4.84 -15.80
N VAL A 83 -11.88 -5.54 -15.07
CA VAL A 83 -12.48 -6.80 -15.54
C VAL A 83 -13.35 -6.53 -16.77
N ILE A 84 -14.18 -5.49 -16.74
CA ILE A 84 -15.04 -5.13 -17.87
C ILE A 84 -14.24 -4.70 -19.11
N LEU A 85 -13.15 -3.94 -18.97
CA LEU A 85 -12.24 -3.64 -20.08
C LEU A 85 -11.62 -4.92 -20.66
N PHE A 86 -11.26 -5.89 -19.82
CA PHE A 86 -10.81 -7.21 -20.28
C PHE A 86 -11.92 -7.96 -21.03
N LEU A 87 -13.17 -7.94 -20.55
CA LEU A 87 -14.32 -8.56 -21.23
C LEU A 87 -14.64 -7.89 -22.58
N LYS A 88 -14.69 -6.55 -22.63
CA LYS A 88 -14.89 -5.75 -23.87
C LYS A 88 -13.79 -6.03 -24.93
N HIS A 89 -12.60 -6.49 -24.51
CA HIS A 89 -11.55 -6.96 -25.41
C HIS A 89 -11.62 -8.46 -25.75
N LEU A 90 -12.15 -9.29 -24.85
CA LEU A 90 -12.25 -10.75 -24.99
C LEU A 90 -13.44 -11.18 -25.86
N GLU A 91 -14.62 -10.60 -25.65
CA GLU A 91 -15.87 -10.89 -26.37
C GLU A 91 -15.68 -11.06 -27.90
N PRO A 92 -15.08 -10.11 -28.65
CA PRO A 92 -14.90 -10.24 -30.11
C PRO A 92 -13.87 -11.29 -30.56
N LEU A 93 -13.26 -12.03 -29.62
CA LEU A 93 -12.41 -13.21 -29.84
C LEU A 93 -13.13 -14.53 -29.49
N LEU A 94 -14.11 -14.52 -28.58
CA LEU A 94 -14.74 -15.73 -28.05
C LEU A 94 -15.40 -16.62 -29.12
N PRO A 95 -16.17 -16.10 -30.11
CA PRO A 95 -16.72 -16.93 -31.18
C PRO A 95 -15.65 -17.53 -32.13
N ILE A 96 -14.43 -16.98 -32.13
CA ILE A 96 -13.30 -17.54 -32.89
C ILE A 96 -12.65 -18.65 -32.05
N LEU A 97 -12.36 -18.37 -30.78
CA LEU A 97 -11.84 -19.35 -29.82
C LEU A 97 -12.74 -20.59 -29.75
N ALA A 98 -14.05 -20.43 -29.59
CA ALA A 98 -15.01 -21.54 -29.53
C ALA A 98 -14.96 -22.47 -30.76
N ARG A 99 -14.68 -21.92 -31.94
CA ARG A 99 -14.72 -22.64 -33.23
C ARG A 99 -13.38 -23.20 -33.70
N SER A 100 -12.27 -22.62 -33.24
CA SER A 100 -10.91 -23.03 -33.65
C SER A 100 -10.06 -23.60 -32.52
N TRP A 101 -10.48 -23.49 -31.25
CA TRP A 101 -9.76 -24.11 -30.15
C TRP A 101 -9.86 -25.63 -30.19
N ASP A 102 -8.73 -26.24 -30.51
CA ASP A 102 -8.45 -27.65 -30.38
C ASP A 102 -7.25 -27.84 -29.43
N GLN A 103 -7.53 -28.50 -28.31
CA GLN A 103 -6.58 -28.79 -27.23
C GLN A 103 -5.47 -29.74 -27.67
N ASP A 104 -5.80 -30.75 -28.48
CA ASP A 104 -4.82 -31.72 -28.94
C ASP A 104 -3.86 -31.04 -29.93
N PHE A 105 -4.36 -30.21 -30.86
CA PHE A 105 -3.48 -29.44 -31.75
C PHE A 105 -2.64 -28.39 -30.99
N TYR A 106 -3.16 -27.79 -29.91
CA TYR A 106 -2.38 -26.85 -29.10
C TYR A 106 -1.23 -27.52 -28.32
N VAL A 107 -1.43 -28.76 -27.86
CA VAL A 107 -0.46 -29.54 -27.05
C VAL A 107 0.44 -30.45 -27.90
N ARG A 108 0.01 -30.86 -29.10
CA ARG A 108 0.75 -31.78 -29.96
C ARG A 108 2.04 -31.13 -30.48
N GLY A 109 3.17 -31.70 -30.06
CA GLY A 109 4.51 -31.24 -30.40
C GLY A 109 5.16 -30.32 -29.35
N VAL A 110 4.44 -29.86 -28.33
CA VAL A 110 5.02 -29.08 -27.22
C VAL A 110 4.34 -29.35 -25.88
N ASN A 111 5.12 -29.74 -24.87
CA ASN A 111 4.66 -29.87 -23.49
C ASN A 111 4.06 -28.54 -22.97
N ALA A 112 3.02 -28.65 -22.12
CA ALA A 112 1.94 -27.66 -21.94
C ALA A 112 2.32 -26.20 -21.59
N SER A 113 3.53 -25.92 -21.11
CA SER A 113 3.98 -24.52 -20.95
C SER A 113 4.18 -23.84 -22.31
N GLY A 114 4.78 -24.57 -23.26
CA GLY A 114 5.16 -24.09 -24.57
C GLY A 114 6.64 -24.21 -24.96
N VAL A 115 7.50 -24.82 -24.12
CA VAL A 115 8.93 -24.98 -24.42
C VAL A 115 9.31 -26.45 -24.49
N GLY A 116 9.87 -26.89 -25.62
CA GLY A 116 10.22 -28.29 -25.95
C GLY A 116 11.35 -28.93 -25.14
N ARG A 117 11.55 -28.52 -23.88
CA ARG A 117 12.41 -29.16 -22.88
C ARG A 117 11.71 -29.08 -21.51
N PRO A 118 11.52 -30.20 -20.78
CA PRO A 118 10.75 -30.20 -19.53
C PRO A 118 11.34 -29.29 -18.43
N ALA A 119 12.67 -29.13 -18.39
CA ALA A 119 13.33 -28.23 -17.45
C ALA A 119 12.95 -26.74 -17.65
N GLN A 120 12.81 -26.29 -18.90
CA GLN A 120 12.34 -24.92 -19.16
C GLN A 120 10.86 -24.78 -18.86
N ALA A 121 10.04 -25.81 -19.06
CA ALA A 121 8.62 -25.75 -18.70
C ALA A 121 8.39 -25.59 -17.18
N GLN A 122 9.20 -26.25 -16.34
CA GLN A 122 9.14 -26.05 -14.89
C GLN A 122 9.60 -24.63 -14.49
N ALA A 123 10.69 -24.13 -15.07
CA ALA A 123 11.16 -22.75 -14.82
C ALA A 123 10.14 -21.69 -15.28
N GLU A 124 9.51 -21.89 -16.45
CA GLU A 124 8.49 -20.99 -17.02
C GLU A 124 7.19 -21.04 -16.21
N GLN A 125 6.78 -22.23 -15.74
CA GLN A 125 5.61 -22.41 -14.87
C GLN A 125 5.84 -21.76 -13.49
N ALA A 126 7.05 -21.87 -12.94
CA ALA A 126 7.47 -21.11 -11.76
C ALA A 126 7.51 -19.59 -12.05
N GLN A 127 7.90 -19.17 -13.25
CA GLN A 127 7.93 -17.76 -13.65
C GLN A 127 6.52 -17.18 -13.92
N GLN A 128 5.52 -18.00 -14.23
CA GLN A 128 4.11 -17.59 -14.36
C GLN A 128 3.42 -17.54 -12.99
N ALA A 129 3.81 -18.46 -12.11
CA ALA A 129 3.76 -18.27 -10.65
C ALA A 129 4.72 -17.14 -10.15
N ARG A 130 5.19 -16.27 -11.05
CA ARG A 130 5.87 -14.95 -10.98
C ARG A 130 5.20 -13.80 -10.23
N GLN A 131 4.64 -12.77 -10.87
CA GLN A 131 3.70 -12.63 -12.01
C GLN A 131 2.21 -12.88 -11.69
N GLY A 132 1.85 -13.81 -10.80
CA GLY A 132 0.45 -14.00 -10.39
C GLY A 132 -0.49 -14.54 -11.48
N LEU A 133 0.05 -15.08 -12.57
CA LEU A 133 -0.74 -15.72 -13.62
C LEU A 133 -1.05 -17.16 -13.21
N THR A 134 -2.30 -17.57 -13.38
CA THR A 134 -2.68 -18.99 -13.26
C THR A 134 -1.90 -19.82 -14.28
N ALA A 135 -1.52 -21.04 -13.91
CA ALA A 135 -0.96 -21.99 -14.87
C ALA A 135 -1.94 -22.18 -16.04
N LEU A 136 -1.41 -22.32 -17.26
CA LEU A 136 -2.24 -22.60 -18.42
C LEU A 136 -2.78 -24.01 -18.32
N ASP A 137 -4.11 -24.13 -18.26
CA ASP A 137 -4.82 -25.40 -18.36
C ASP A 137 -5.57 -25.45 -19.71
N PRO A 138 -5.02 -26.15 -20.71
CA PRO A 138 -5.68 -26.31 -22.01
C PRO A 138 -7.05 -27.01 -21.93
N ALA A 139 -7.26 -27.90 -20.96
CA ALA A 139 -8.54 -28.60 -20.78
C ALA A 139 -9.60 -27.66 -20.20
N ARG A 140 -9.21 -26.82 -19.23
CA ARG A 140 -10.10 -25.79 -18.69
C ARG A 140 -10.44 -24.71 -19.71
N ILE A 141 -9.49 -24.34 -20.60
CA ILE A 141 -9.79 -23.48 -21.75
C ILE A 141 -10.80 -24.17 -22.68
N THR A 142 -10.66 -25.47 -22.98
CA THR A 142 -11.65 -26.22 -23.78
C THR A 142 -13.05 -26.17 -23.17
N VAL A 143 -13.17 -26.29 -21.85
CA VAL A 143 -14.45 -26.16 -21.14
C VAL A 143 -14.98 -24.72 -21.28
N ALA A 144 -14.20 -23.70 -20.92
CA ALA A 144 -14.63 -22.31 -20.94
C ALA A 144 -15.06 -21.84 -22.34
N VAL A 145 -14.27 -22.12 -23.39
CA VAL A 145 -14.59 -21.63 -24.75
C VAL A 145 -15.72 -22.39 -25.43
N ARG A 146 -16.09 -23.58 -24.92
CA ARG A 146 -17.24 -24.37 -25.42
C ARG A 146 -18.48 -24.31 -24.53
N SER A 147 -18.37 -23.76 -23.32
CA SER A 147 -19.46 -23.58 -22.37
C SER A 147 -20.40 -22.45 -22.79
N SER A 148 -21.67 -22.76 -23.05
CA SER A 148 -22.70 -21.75 -23.31
C SER A 148 -22.82 -20.78 -22.14
N LEU A 149 -22.85 -21.29 -20.90
CA LEU A 149 -22.89 -20.46 -19.70
C LEU A 149 -21.72 -19.46 -19.66
N PHE A 150 -20.48 -19.87 -19.96
CA PHE A 150 -19.33 -18.96 -19.89
C PHE A 150 -19.49 -17.74 -20.82
N HIS A 151 -19.90 -17.95 -22.07
CA HIS A 151 -20.10 -16.84 -23.03
C HIS A 151 -21.28 -15.95 -22.63
N SER A 152 -22.39 -16.53 -22.18
CA SER A 152 -23.53 -15.76 -21.68
C SER A 152 -23.20 -15.01 -20.38
N TYR A 153 -22.28 -15.52 -19.56
CA TYR A 153 -21.80 -14.85 -18.35
C TYR A 153 -20.87 -13.67 -18.66
N VAL A 154 -20.05 -13.75 -19.72
CA VAL A 154 -19.36 -12.57 -20.28
C VAL A 154 -20.37 -11.50 -20.68
N ALA A 155 -21.42 -11.88 -21.43
CA ALA A 155 -22.46 -10.94 -21.84
C ALA A 155 -23.22 -10.35 -20.64
N MET A 156 -23.54 -11.16 -19.62
CA MET A 156 -24.22 -10.73 -18.39
C MET A 156 -23.37 -9.74 -17.58
N ALA A 157 -22.07 -9.99 -17.41
CA ALA A 157 -21.17 -9.06 -16.72
C ALA A 157 -21.01 -7.73 -17.49
N LEU A 158 -20.95 -7.78 -18.83
CA LEU A 158 -21.00 -6.57 -19.67
C LEU A 158 -22.33 -5.81 -19.50
N LYS A 159 -23.45 -6.54 -19.44
CA LYS A 159 -24.80 -5.98 -19.22
C LYS A 159 -24.99 -5.36 -17.84
N LEU A 160 -24.28 -5.84 -16.82
CA LEU A 160 -24.21 -5.19 -15.51
C LEU A 160 -23.47 -3.84 -15.56
N GLU A 161 -22.38 -3.70 -16.33
CA GLU A 161 -21.70 -2.38 -16.50
C GLU A 161 -22.55 -1.36 -17.27
N GLU A 162 -23.39 -1.82 -18.20
CA GLU A 162 -24.30 -0.91 -18.92
C GLU A 162 -25.31 -0.22 -17.97
N ILE A 163 -25.53 -0.74 -16.75
CA ILE A 163 -26.44 -0.14 -15.76
C ILE A 163 -25.88 1.19 -15.20
N PRO A 164 -24.68 1.26 -14.59
CA PRO A 164 -24.08 2.52 -14.19
C PRO A 164 -23.70 3.41 -15.38
N GLU A 165 -23.25 2.87 -16.53
CA GLU A 165 -23.01 3.71 -17.73
C GLU A 165 -24.30 4.45 -18.15
N ALA A 166 -25.47 3.78 -18.09
CA ALA A 166 -26.76 4.39 -18.37
C ALA A 166 -27.26 5.33 -17.26
N LEU A 167 -27.05 5.02 -15.97
CA LEU A 167 -27.39 5.94 -14.88
C LEU A 167 -26.53 7.21 -14.89
N ALA A 168 -25.22 7.11 -15.16
CA ALA A 168 -24.33 8.26 -15.26
C ALA A 168 -24.77 9.18 -16.40
N SER A 169 -24.98 8.63 -17.60
CA SER A 169 -25.51 9.39 -18.75
C SER A 169 -26.93 9.92 -18.51
N GLY A 170 -27.74 9.20 -17.72
CA GLY A 170 -29.04 9.65 -17.23
C GLY A 170 -28.92 10.87 -16.31
N SER A 171 -27.93 10.88 -15.42
CA SER A 171 -27.66 12.00 -14.50
C SER A 171 -27.14 13.25 -15.22
N GLU A 172 -26.36 13.08 -16.29
CA GLU A 172 -25.91 14.17 -17.18
C GLU A 172 -27.03 14.79 -18.02
N ALA A 173 -28.20 14.13 -18.11
CA ALA A 173 -29.31 14.61 -18.92
C ALA A 173 -29.90 15.94 -18.40
N CYS A 174 -30.84 16.49 -19.16
CA CYS A 174 -31.61 17.67 -18.78
C CYS A 174 -33.10 17.38 -18.90
N VAL A 175 -33.90 17.74 -17.89
CA VAL A 175 -35.34 17.44 -17.83
C VAL A 175 -36.07 17.90 -19.09
N CYS A 176 -35.77 19.11 -19.56
CA CYS A 176 -36.40 19.73 -20.73
C CYS A 176 -36.07 19.06 -22.09
N HIS A 177 -35.03 18.22 -22.19
CA HIS A 177 -34.72 17.52 -23.45
C HIS A 177 -34.41 16.02 -23.29
N ARG A 178 -34.57 15.40 -22.11
CA ARG A 178 -34.29 13.97 -21.84
C ARG A 178 -34.91 13.06 -22.91
N LYS A 179 -36.24 13.18 -23.12
CA LYS A 179 -37.01 12.41 -24.12
C LYS A 179 -36.64 12.74 -25.58
N LEU A 180 -36.17 13.96 -25.85
CA LEU A 180 -35.80 14.42 -27.21
C LEU A 180 -34.41 13.93 -27.63
N LEU A 181 -33.42 14.05 -26.74
CA LEU A 181 -32.02 13.74 -27.06
C LEU A 181 -31.71 12.24 -27.02
N GLN A 182 -32.45 11.45 -26.24
CA GLN A 182 -32.20 10.01 -26.03
C GLN A 182 -32.04 9.26 -27.37
N LYS A 183 -32.94 9.49 -28.33
CA LYS A 183 -32.98 8.82 -29.65
C LYS A 183 -32.11 9.48 -30.74
N LEU A 184 -31.37 10.54 -30.42
CA LEU A 184 -30.54 11.29 -31.38
C LEU A 184 -29.06 10.91 -31.27
N SER A 185 -28.38 10.77 -32.42
CA SER A 185 -26.92 10.64 -32.47
C SER A 185 -26.21 11.91 -31.99
N SER A 186 -24.95 11.83 -31.57
CA SER A 186 -24.20 12.96 -31.00
C SER A 186 -24.13 14.19 -31.92
N HIS A 187 -24.12 14.00 -33.25
CA HIS A 187 -24.20 15.11 -34.21
C HIS A 187 -25.59 15.77 -34.24
N GLN A 188 -26.66 14.98 -34.18
CA GLN A 188 -28.03 15.49 -34.09
C GLN A 188 -28.30 16.15 -32.74
N ARG A 189 -27.78 15.61 -31.63
CA ARG A 189 -27.83 16.22 -30.28
C ARG A 189 -27.17 17.61 -30.30
N ARG A 190 -25.94 17.71 -30.84
CA ARG A 190 -25.26 19.01 -31.07
C ARG A 190 -26.14 19.96 -31.88
N LYS A 191 -26.62 19.54 -33.06
CA LYS A 191 -27.40 20.40 -33.95
C LYS A 191 -28.68 20.92 -33.27
N CYS A 192 -29.42 20.06 -32.56
CA CYS A 192 -30.61 20.45 -31.81
C CYS A 192 -30.29 21.48 -30.70
N LEU A 193 -29.20 21.30 -29.96
CA LEU A 193 -28.78 22.25 -28.93
C LEU A 193 -28.27 23.58 -29.53
N GLU A 194 -27.61 23.56 -30.68
CA GLU A 194 -27.24 24.77 -31.43
C GLU A 194 -28.47 25.50 -32.03
N GLU A 195 -29.54 24.76 -32.34
CA GLU A 195 -30.82 25.33 -32.80
C GLU A 195 -31.64 25.93 -31.63
N HIS A 196 -31.56 25.38 -30.42
CA HIS A 196 -32.26 25.90 -29.23
C HIS A 196 -31.50 27.02 -28.51
N PHE A 197 -30.17 26.98 -28.47
CA PHE A 197 -29.33 27.87 -27.64
C PHE A 197 -28.28 28.67 -28.42
N GLY A 198 -28.22 28.50 -29.74
CA GLY A 198 -27.26 29.18 -30.62
C GLY A 198 -25.97 28.39 -30.89
N LYS A 199 -25.30 28.75 -31.98
CA LYS A 199 -24.08 28.09 -32.47
C LYS A 199 -23.00 28.01 -31.39
N GLY A 200 -22.35 26.85 -31.28
CA GLY A 200 -21.37 26.55 -30.24
C GLY A 200 -21.95 26.02 -28.93
N CYS A 201 -23.26 26.05 -28.73
CA CYS A 201 -23.89 25.41 -27.57
C CYS A 201 -23.99 23.88 -27.77
N PHE A 202 -23.21 23.12 -27.00
CA PHE A 202 -23.14 21.65 -27.13
C PHE A 202 -23.76 20.90 -25.95
N VAL A 203 -24.17 21.61 -24.89
CA VAL A 203 -24.72 21.08 -23.65
C VAL A 203 -25.86 22.00 -23.22
N CYS A 204 -27.00 21.43 -22.84
CA CYS A 204 -28.13 22.23 -22.36
C CYS A 204 -27.78 22.94 -21.03
N PRO A 205 -28.18 24.20 -20.79
CA PRO A 205 -28.01 24.85 -19.49
C PRO A 205 -28.68 24.14 -18.29
N MET A 206 -29.58 23.19 -18.56
CA MET A 206 -30.24 22.30 -17.59
C MET A 206 -29.62 20.90 -17.49
N ALA A 207 -28.49 20.64 -18.17
CA ALA A 207 -27.77 19.37 -18.06
C ALA A 207 -27.21 19.20 -16.65
N GLY A 208 -27.30 17.97 -16.10
CA GLY A 208 -26.85 17.67 -14.74
C GLY A 208 -27.65 18.36 -13.64
N LYS A 209 -28.85 18.89 -13.92
CA LYS A 209 -29.72 19.60 -12.95
C LYS A 209 -31.05 18.87 -12.84
N LEU A 210 -31.01 17.77 -12.09
CA LEU A 210 -32.10 16.81 -11.91
C LEU A 210 -32.47 16.63 -10.43
N LEU A 211 -31.96 17.48 -9.52
CA LEU A 211 -32.12 17.29 -8.08
C LEU A 211 -33.59 17.08 -7.64
N PRO A 212 -34.59 17.83 -8.15
CA PRO A 212 -35.99 17.61 -7.78
C PRO A 212 -36.52 16.24 -8.22
N GLU A 213 -36.12 15.78 -9.41
CA GLU A 213 -36.45 14.45 -9.95
C GLU A 213 -35.77 13.32 -9.14
N LEU A 214 -34.53 13.53 -8.66
CA LEU A 214 -33.85 12.57 -7.78
C LEU A 214 -34.54 12.47 -6.40
N VAL A 215 -34.95 13.62 -5.83
CA VAL A 215 -35.67 13.66 -4.55
C VAL A 215 -37.05 12.99 -4.67
N ALA A 216 -37.73 13.16 -5.81
CA ALA A 216 -38.98 12.46 -6.11
C ALA A 216 -38.84 10.95 -6.41
N GLY A 217 -37.63 10.37 -6.33
CA GLY A 217 -37.40 8.94 -6.52
C GLY A 217 -37.37 8.46 -7.98
N GLU A 218 -37.25 9.36 -8.97
CA GLU A 218 -37.11 8.94 -10.38
C GLU A 218 -35.84 8.10 -10.63
N LEU A 219 -34.85 8.16 -9.74
CA LEU A 219 -33.57 7.47 -9.88
C LEU A 219 -33.71 5.95 -9.68
N GLU A 220 -34.42 5.54 -8.63
CA GLU A 220 -34.73 4.14 -8.35
C GLU A 220 -35.65 3.56 -9.44
N LEU A 221 -36.62 4.33 -9.96
CA LEU A 221 -37.45 3.94 -11.10
C LEU A 221 -36.61 3.76 -12.37
N ALA A 222 -35.72 4.71 -12.68
CA ALA A 222 -34.83 4.61 -13.84
C ALA A 222 -33.85 3.43 -13.72
N PHE A 223 -33.37 3.11 -12.52
CA PHE A 223 -32.56 1.91 -12.28
C PHE A 223 -33.34 0.63 -12.58
N GLU A 224 -34.59 0.52 -12.14
CA GLU A 224 -35.45 -0.65 -12.39
C GLU A 224 -35.80 -0.81 -13.89
N ASP A 225 -36.12 0.29 -14.59
CA ASP A 225 -36.32 0.32 -16.04
C ASP A 225 -35.07 -0.18 -16.79
N ILE A 226 -33.89 0.35 -16.44
CA ILE A 226 -32.61 -0.02 -17.06
C ILE A 226 -32.31 -1.51 -16.79
N CYS A 227 -32.45 -1.97 -15.54
CA CYS A 227 -32.20 -3.36 -15.19
C CYS A 227 -33.13 -4.33 -15.93
N SER A 228 -34.40 -3.96 -16.11
CA SER A 228 -35.38 -4.78 -16.84
C SER A 228 -35.02 -4.86 -18.32
N LEU A 229 -34.68 -3.73 -18.94
CA LEU A 229 -34.18 -3.67 -20.32
C LEU A 229 -32.92 -4.51 -20.53
N GLN A 230 -32.02 -4.58 -19.55
CA GLN A 230 -30.81 -5.42 -19.64
C GLN A 230 -31.08 -6.90 -19.37
N GLU A 231 -32.02 -7.27 -18.48
CA GLU A 231 -32.44 -8.68 -18.33
C GLU A 231 -33.10 -9.19 -19.63
N ASP A 232 -33.96 -8.39 -20.26
CA ASP A 232 -34.58 -8.71 -21.55
C ASP A 232 -33.54 -8.73 -22.69
N SER A 233 -32.60 -7.78 -22.72
CA SER A 233 -31.50 -7.80 -23.70
C SER A 233 -30.59 -9.03 -23.55
N LEU A 234 -30.46 -9.59 -22.34
CA LEU A 234 -29.71 -10.82 -22.08
C LEU A 234 -30.51 -12.07 -22.52
N ARG A 235 -31.82 -12.11 -22.22
CA ARG A 235 -32.76 -13.16 -22.67
C ARG A 235 -32.83 -13.24 -24.20
N MET A 236 -32.80 -12.10 -24.88
CA MET A 236 -32.94 -11.98 -26.33
C MET A 236 -31.62 -12.10 -27.13
N MET A 237 -30.53 -12.56 -26.52
CA MET A 237 -29.20 -12.62 -27.16
C MET A 237 -28.84 -14.03 -27.69
N PRO A 238 -29.06 -14.33 -29.00
CA PRO A 238 -28.58 -15.58 -29.59
C PRO A 238 -27.07 -15.54 -29.81
N LEU A 239 -26.33 -16.47 -29.19
CA LEU A 239 -24.88 -16.62 -29.38
C LEU A 239 -24.57 -17.45 -30.65
N PRO A 240 -24.01 -16.87 -31.73
CA PRO A 240 -24.00 -17.55 -33.03
C PRO A 240 -23.05 -18.75 -33.09
N GLY A 241 -23.60 -19.96 -33.19
CA GLY A 241 -22.84 -21.21 -33.28
C GLY A 241 -22.39 -21.75 -31.91
N ILE A 242 -23.11 -21.39 -30.85
CA ILE A 242 -22.96 -21.92 -29.48
C ILE A 242 -24.31 -22.57 -29.11
N PRO A 243 -24.34 -23.70 -28.37
CA PRO A 243 -25.59 -24.30 -27.94
C PRO A 243 -26.45 -23.35 -27.10
N ALA A 244 -27.77 -23.49 -27.14
CA ALA A 244 -28.64 -22.77 -26.22
C ALA A 244 -28.35 -23.20 -24.76
N LEU A 245 -28.41 -22.25 -23.83
CA LEU A 245 -28.28 -22.53 -22.40
C LEU A 245 -29.35 -23.54 -21.95
N THR A 246 -28.96 -24.50 -21.13
CA THR A 246 -29.91 -25.35 -20.41
C THR A 246 -30.69 -24.52 -19.36
N ALA A 247 -31.83 -25.04 -18.90
CA ALA A 247 -32.63 -24.38 -17.86
C ALA A 247 -31.84 -24.14 -16.55
N ILE A 248 -30.87 -25.00 -16.22
CA ILE A 248 -30.01 -24.86 -15.03
C ILE A 248 -29.02 -23.71 -15.22
N GLU A 249 -28.39 -23.61 -16.40
CA GLU A 249 -27.47 -22.51 -16.74
C GLU A 249 -28.22 -21.17 -16.82
N TRP A 250 -29.42 -21.14 -17.41
CA TRP A 250 -30.30 -19.96 -17.39
C TRP A 250 -30.64 -19.51 -15.96
N ASN A 251 -31.04 -20.45 -15.09
CA ASN A 251 -31.32 -20.13 -13.69
C ASN A 251 -30.09 -19.59 -12.97
N THR A 252 -28.90 -20.16 -13.21
CA THR A 252 -27.63 -19.66 -12.66
C THR A 252 -27.36 -18.22 -13.12
N LEU A 253 -27.47 -17.97 -14.42
CA LEU A 253 -27.17 -16.68 -15.04
C LEU A 253 -28.11 -15.56 -14.55
N ILE A 254 -29.42 -15.84 -14.52
CA ILE A 254 -30.45 -14.88 -14.09
C ILE A 254 -30.41 -14.69 -12.57
N SER A 255 -30.08 -15.72 -11.79
CA SER A 255 -29.88 -15.60 -10.34
C SER A 255 -28.71 -14.67 -10.03
N ASP A 256 -27.56 -14.84 -10.67
CA ASP A 256 -26.38 -13.99 -10.46
C ASP A 256 -26.62 -12.56 -10.95
N PHE A 257 -27.25 -12.37 -12.12
CA PHE A 257 -27.65 -11.02 -12.58
C PHE A 257 -28.54 -10.31 -11.55
N ARG A 258 -29.51 -11.02 -10.97
CA ARG A 258 -30.41 -10.47 -9.94
C ARG A 258 -29.69 -10.20 -8.62
N SER A 259 -28.76 -11.04 -8.19
CA SER A 259 -27.88 -10.75 -7.04
C SER A 259 -27.02 -9.50 -7.27
N GLY A 260 -26.52 -9.31 -8.49
CA GLY A 260 -25.79 -8.10 -8.89
C GLY A 260 -26.70 -6.87 -8.84
N LYS A 261 -27.88 -6.93 -9.46
CA LYS A 261 -28.93 -5.90 -9.38
C LYS A 261 -29.27 -5.51 -7.95
N THR A 262 -29.54 -6.49 -7.06
CA THR A 262 -29.88 -6.22 -5.66
C THR A 262 -28.74 -5.54 -4.90
N LYS A 263 -27.48 -5.96 -5.13
CA LYS A 263 -26.29 -5.31 -4.55
C LYS A 263 -26.12 -3.87 -5.05
N MET A 264 -26.32 -3.61 -6.35
CA MET A 264 -26.31 -2.25 -6.91
C MET A 264 -27.42 -1.38 -6.33
N LEU A 265 -28.67 -1.87 -6.27
CA LEU A 265 -29.81 -1.13 -5.72
C LEU A 265 -29.62 -0.79 -4.24
N LEU A 266 -29.04 -1.71 -3.46
CA LEU A 266 -28.70 -1.46 -2.06
C LEU A 266 -27.64 -0.35 -1.91
N LEU A 267 -26.56 -0.40 -2.71
CA LEU A 267 -25.52 0.64 -2.71
C LEU A 267 -26.06 2.00 -3.20
N LEU A 268 -26.94 2.00 -4.20
CA LEU A 268 -27.64 3.18 -4.70
C LEU A 268 -28.45 3.82 -3.58
N ARG A 269 -29.42 3.09 -3.02
CA ARG A 269 -30.27 3.55 -1.91
C ARG A 269 -29.46 4.01 -0.71
N MET A 270 -28.41 3.28 -0.32
CA MET A 270 -27.53 3.67 0.79
C MET A 270 -26.86 5.04 0.53
N LYS A 271 -26.42 5.30 -0.72
CA LYS A 271 -25.81 6.57 -1.12
C LYS A 271 -26.83 7.67 -1.44
N THR A 272 -28.11 7.36 -1.69
CA THR A 272 -29.17 8.33 -2.06
C THR A 272 -30.15 8.64 -0.94
N THR A 273 -30.21 7.85 0.15
CA THR A 273 -31.14 8.00 1.29
C THR A 273 -31.14 9.41 1.89
N TYR A 274 -30.06 10.17 1.79
CA TYR A 274 -30.00 11.56 2.25
C TYR A 274 -30.98 12.49 1.51
N LEU A 275 -31.34 12.18 0.26
CA LEU A 275 -32.32 12.95 -0.53
C LEU A 275 -33.74 12.87 0.05
N GLN A 276 -34.05 11.78 0.76
CA GLN A 276 -35.33 11.55 1.44
C GLN A 276 -35.39 12.19 2.84
N LYS A 277 -34.50 13.15 3.12
CA LYS A 277 -34.38 13.85 4.41
C LYS A 277 -34.29 15.36 4.21
N LEU A 278 -34.80 16.13 5.17
CA LEU A 278 -34.57 17.56 5.27
C LEU A 278 -33.06 17.82 5.49
N PRO A 279 -32.44 18.81 4.82
CA PRO A 279 -33.05 19.84 3.96
C PRO A 279 -33.25 19.41 2.50
N TRP A 280 -32.75 18.24 2.07
CA TRP A 280 -32.73 17.82 0.67
C TRP A 280 -34.12 17.62 0.07
N LEU A 281 -35.04 17.07 0.87
CA LEU A 281 -36.45 16.84 0.51
C LEU A 281 -37.15 18.13 0.01
N LEU A 282 -36.72 19.32 0.49
CA LEU A 282 -37.23 20.62 0.03
C LEU A 282 -37.02 20.86 -1.47
N ALA A 283 -35.98 20.27 -2.07
CA ALA A 283 -35.73 20.41 -3.51
C ALA A 283 -36.80 19.72 -4.37
N GLY A 284 -37.55 18.75 -3.81
CA GLY A 284 -38.71 18.12 -4.47
C GLY A 284 -39.83 19.12 -4.80
N LEU A 285 -39.93 20.25 -4.09
CA LEU A 285 -40.85 21.35 -4.42
C LEU A 285 -40.59 21.92 -5.82
N ALA A 286 -39.37 21.80 -6.35
CA ALA A 286 -38.97 22.31 -7.65
C ALA A 286 -39.13 21.28 -8.80
N HIS A 287 -39.94 20.25 -8.58
CA HIS A 287 -40.24 19.21 -9.57
C HIS A 287 -41.17 19.72 -10.68
N THR A 288 -41.03 19.21 -11.92
CA THR A 288 -41.85 19.66 -13.06
C THR A 288 -43.26 19.08 -13.13
N CYS A 289 -43.53 17.95 -12.46
CA CYS A 289 -44.91 17.54 -12.23
C CYS A 289 -45.42 18.23 -10.97
N GLU A 290 -46.45 19.06 -11.13
CA GLU A 290 -47.08 19.80 -10.05
C GLU A 290 -47.60 18.89 -8.93
N GLN A 291 -48.32 17.82 -9.29
CA GLN A 291 -48.83 16.83 -8.34
C GLN A 291 -47.71 16.30 -7.43
N THR A 292 -46.61 15.85 -8.03
CA THR A 292 -45.43 15.38 -7.29
C THR A 292 -44.76 16.48 -6.46
N SER A 293 -44.76 17.74 -6.91
CA SER A 293 -44.27 18.87 -6.10
C SER A 293 -45.14 19.10 -4.86
N ARG A 294 -46.47 18.96 -4.98
CA ARG A 294 -47.41 19.03 -3.84
C ARG A 294 -47.24 17.83 -2.89
N GLU A 295 -47.04 16.61 -3.43
CA GLU A 295 -46.74 15.40 -2.66
C GLU A 295 -45.42 15.50 -1.88
N MET A 296 -44.34 15.98 -2.52
CA MET A 296 -43.08 16.30 -1.84
C MET A 296 -43.27 17.37 -0.77
N GLY A 297 -44.13 18.36 -1.01
CA GLY A 297 -44.50 19.37 -0.03
C GLY A 297 -45.21 18.80 1.20
N GLN A 298 -46.09 17.82 1.03
CA GLN A 298 -46.71 17.11 2.15
C GLN A 298 -45.64 16.35 2.96
N GLN A 299 -44.74 15.61 2.30
CA GLN A 299 -43.66 14.89 2.98
C GLN A 299 -42.69 15.82 3.75
N VAL A 300 -42.44 17.02 3.23
CA VAL A 300 -41.69 18.07 3.95
C VAL A 300 -42.41 18.49 5.24
N LEU A 301 -43.72 18.72 5.18
CA LEU A 301 -44.53 19.08 6.35
C LEU A 301 -44.58 17.93 7.37
N ASP A 302 -44.76 16.68 6.90
CA ASP A 302 -44.81 15.49 7.75
C ASP A 302 -43.48 15.24 8.47
N GLN A 303 -42.35 15.36 7.76
CA GLN A 303 -41.02 15.14 8.34
C GLN A 303 -40.57 16.28 9.26
N TRP A 304 -41.06 17.51 9.06
CA TRP A 304 -40.88 18.61 10.01
C TRP A 304 -41.78 18.45 11.25
N ALA A 305 -43.01 17.95 11.09
CA ALA A 305 -43.92 17.69 12.21
C ALA A 305 -43.43 16.57 13.16
N GLN A 306 -42.60 15.65 12.68
CA GLN A 306 -41.98 14.59 13.50
C GLN A 306 -40.98 15.12 14.53
N ASP A 307 -40.27 16.22 14.22
CA ASP A 307 -39.41 16.92 15.17
C ASP A 307 -39.30 18.41 14.78
N PRO A 308 -40.15 19.30 15.32
CA PRO A 308 -40.20 20.71 14.91
C PRO A 308 -39.09 21.59 15.54
N ARG A 309 -38.09 20.98 16.19
CA ARG A 309 -37.01 21.69 16.91
C ARG A 309 -35.97 22.28 15.94
N PRO A 310 -35.77 23.60 15.88
CA PRO A 310 -34.81 24.23 14.95
C PRO A 310 -33.37 23.69 15.04
N GLU A 311 -32.96 23.23 16.21
CA GLU A 311 -31.65 22.65 16.51
C GLU A 311 -31.47 21.18 16.09
N ALA A 312 -32.56 20.45 15.84
CA ALA A 312 -32.51 19.07 15.36
C ALA A 312 -32.26 18.97 13.84
N HIS A 313 -32.33 20.11 13.13
CA HIS A 313 -32.29 20.17 11.66
C HIS A 313 -31.12 21.00 11.12
N HIS A 314 -30.76 20.72 9.87
CA HIS A 314 -29.85 21.59 9.12
C HIS A 314 -30.44 23.00 9.00
N ARG A 315 -29.59 24.03 9.22
CA ARG A 315 -29.98 25.46 9.22
C ARG A 315 -30.93 25.89 8.11
N ILE A 316 -30.78 25.39 6.88
CA ILE A 316 -31.66 25.76 5.75
C ILE A 316 -33.11 25.29 5.97
N THR A 317 -33.32 24.13 6.61
CA THR A 317 -34.64 23.68 7.05
C THR A 317 -35.22 24.66 8.06
N SER A 318 -34.47 24.96 9.12
CA SER A 318 -34.91 25.81 10.22
C SER A 318 -35.13 27.27 9.78
N GLU A 319 -34.37 27.77 8.80
CA GLU A 319 -34.51 29.10 8.20
C GLU A 319 -35.77 29.22 7.30
N LEU A 320 -36.38 28.11 6.89
CA LEU A 320 -37.53 28.07 5.96
C LEU A 320 -38.83 27.49 6.55
N LEU A 321 -38.75 26.50 7.45
CA LEU A 321 -39.91 25.80 8.02
C LEU A 321 -40.30 26.30 9.43
N CYS A 322 -39.51 27.17 10.05
CA CYS A 322 -40.00 27.98 11.16
C CYS A 322 -41.19 28.86 10.69
N PRO A 323 -42.13 29.22 11.60
CA PRO A 323 -43.30 30.03 11.24
C PRO A 323 -42.93 31.33 10.51
N GLY A 324 -43.49 31.52 9.32
CA GLY A 324 -43.13 32.62 8.43
C GLY A 324 -43.56 32.39 6.98
N PRO A 325 -43.29 33.36 6.08
CA PRO A 325 -43.91 33.44 4.77
C PRO A 325 -43.58 32.27 3.82
N PHE A 326 -42.45 31.58 4.02
CA PHE A 326 -42.14 30.35 3.27
C PHE A 326 -43.06 29.21 3.73
N MET A 327 -43.17 28.95 5.03
CA MET A 327 -44.02 27.91 5.61
C MET A 327 -45.50 28.14 5.28
N ASP A 328 -45.98 29.39 5.38
CA ASP A 328 -47.35 29.77 4.98
C ASP A 328 -47.61 29.50 3.49
N SER A 329 -46.60 29.72 2.64
CA SER A 329 -46.69 29.44 1.19
C SER A 329 -46.64 27.95 0.89
N LEU A 330 -45.83 27.19 1.64
CA LEU A 330 -45.75 25.74 1.53
C LEU A 330 -47.08 25.07 1.89
N GLN A 331 -47.70 25.50 3.00
CA GLN A 331 -49.02 24.98 3.40
C GLN A 331 -50.10 25.30 2.37
N LYS A 332 -50.10 26.51 1.78
CA LYS A 332 -50.99 26.86 0.66
C LYS A 332 -50.71 26.03 -0.60
N TRP A 333 -49.44 25.75 -0.90
CA TRP A 333 -49.02 24.93 -2.04
C TRP A 333 -49.47 23.47 -1.88
N VAL A 334 -49.33 22.89 -0.69
CA VAL A 334 -49.88 21.56 -0.40
C VAL A 334 -51.42 21.58 -0.44
N GLY A 335 -52.04 22.64 0.08
CA GLY A 335 -53.48 22.90 0.05
C GLY A 335 -54.08 23.30 -1.31
N GLY A 336 -53.36 23.14 -2.42
CA GLY A 336 -53.92 23.29 -3.78
C GLY A 336 -53.83 24.69 -4.41
N ALA A 337 -53.24 25.70 -3.76
CA ALA A 337 -53.10 27.05 -4.34
C ALA A 337 -52.19 27.05 -5.60
N GLU A 338 -52.35 28.03 -6.48
CA GLU A 338 -51.49 28.18 -7.67
C GLU A 338 -50.15 28.83 -7.31
N LEU A 339 -49.08 28.52 -8.08
CA LEU A 339 -47.75 29.10 -7.83
C LEU A 339 -47.74 30.64 -7.83
N GLN A 340 -48.63 31.28 -8.62
CA GLN A 340 -48.70 32.73 -8.71
C GLN A 340 -49.25 33.43 -7.46
N ASP A 341 -49.95 32.71 -6.58
CA ASP A 341 -50.51 33.23 -5.32
C ASP A 341 -49.55 33.09 -4.12
N LEU A 342 -48.38 32.49 -4.34
CA LEU A 342 -47.40 32.20 -3.29
C LEU A 342 -46.41 33.36 -3.08
N SER A 343 -45.76 33.39 -1.92
CA SER A 343 -44.77 34.44 -1.65
C SER A 343 -43.59 34.39 -2.64
N SER A 344 -43.08 35.57 -3.01
CA SER A 344 -41.85 35.69 -3.81
C SER A 344 -40.66 35.01 -3.14
N THR A 345 -40.64 34.95 -1.80
CA THR A 345 -39.64 34.20 -1.02
C THR A 345 -39.71 32.70 -1.32
N PHE A 346 -40.90 32.08 -1.24
CA PHE A 346 -41.10 30.68 -1.61
C PHE A 346 -40.67 30.41 -3.05
N LEU A 347 -41.15 31.21 -4.00
CA LEU A 347 -40.82 31.05 -5.42
C LEU A 347 -39.32 31.20 -5.71
N MET A 348 -38.61 32.10 -5.04
CA MET A 348 -37.16 32.25 -5.20
C MET A 348 -36.37 31.03 -4.68
N HIS A 349 -36.76 30.46 -3.53
CA HIS A 349 -36.11 29.27 -2.99
C HIS A 349 -36.38 28.02 -3.84
N VAL A 350 -37.64 27.80 -4.25
CA VAL A 350 -38.02 26.71 -5.15
C VAL A 350 -37.32 26.84 -6.51
N ALA A 351 -37.28 28.04 -7.10
CA ALA A 351 -36.54 28.27 -8.34
C ALA A 351 -35.03 28.02 -8.20
N ALA A 352 -34.43 28.26 -7.03
CA ALA A 352 -33.00 28.00 -6.81
C ALA A 352 -32.66 26.50 -6.89
N TRP A 353 -33.45 25.63 -6.25
CA TRP A 353 -33.24 24.17 -6.31
C TRP A 353 -33.42 23.60 -7.72
N ARG A 354 -34.27 24.21 -8.57
CA ARG A 354 -34.40 23.83 -9.99
C ARG A 354 -33.07 23.89 -10.75
N PHE A 355 -32.15 24.77 -10.35
CA PHE A 355 -30.85 24.93 -10.99
C PHE A 355 -29.68 24.25 -10.25
N ALA A 356 -29.97 23.48 -9.19
CA ALA A 356 -28.95 22.77 -8.41
C ALA A 356 -28.33 21.62 -9.23
N PRO A 357 -26.99 21.61 -9.45
CA PRO A 357 -26.33 20.54 -10.18
C PRO A 357 -26.15 19.29 -9.29
N VAL A 358 -26.31 18.12 -9.89
CA VAL A 358 -26.12 16.80 -9.27
C VAL A 358 -24.93 16.03 -9.87
N VAL A 359 -24.20 16.64 -10.83
CA VAL A 359 -23.12 15.99 -11.58
C VAL A 359 -21.79 16.73 -11.40
N GLU A 360 -20.76 15.98 -11.04
CA GLU A 360 -19.44 16.51 -10.66
C GLU A 360 -18.59 16.93 -11.85
N THR A 361 -18.87 16.47 -13.08
CA THR A 361 -18.12 16.88 -14.28
C THR A 361 -17.97 18.40 -14.41
N THR A 362 -18.97 19.18 -13.99
CA THR A 362 -18.89 20.66 -14.01
C THR A 362 -17.95 21.25 -12.96
N ILE A 363 -17.52 20.47 -11.97
CA ILE A 363 -16.55 20.78 -10.91
C ILE A 363 -15.18 20.18 -11.29
N GLU A 364 -15.15 18.90 -11.65
CA GLU A 364 -13.97 18.18 -12.13
C GLU A 364 -13.34 18.82 -13.37
N GLU A 365 -14.13 19.27 -14.34
CA GLU A 365 -13.61 19.97 -15.53
C GLU A 365 -12.89 21.26 -15.13
N LYS A 366 -13.32 21.94 -14.05
CA LYS A 366 -12.59 23.08 -13.48
C LYS A 366 -11.32 22.62 -12.78
N HIS A 367 -11.35 21.52 -12.02
CA HIS A 367 -10.18 20.95 -11.35
C HIS A 367 -9.10 20.55 -12.39
N ALA A 368 -9.49 19.81 -13.42
CA ALA A 368 -8.65 19.41 -14.54
C ALA A 368 -8.13 20.61 -15.35
N ARG A 369 -8.96 21.65 -15.58
CA ARG A 369 -8.54 22.89 -16.23
C ARG A 369 -7.48 23.63 -15.42
N VAL A 370 -7.62 23.71 -14.10
CA VAL A 370 -6.60 24.29 -13.21
C VAL A 370 -5.32 23.45 -13.20
N ALA A 371 -5.41 22.11 -13.09
CA ALA A 371 -4.28 21.18 -13.19
C ALA A 371 -3.50 21.36 -14.50
N MET A 372 -4.18 21.28 -15.65
CA MET A 372 -3.57 21.47 -16.96
C MET A 372 -2.97 22.88 -17.14
N SER A 373 -3.60 23.93 -16.60
CA SER A 373 -3.09 25.31 -16.73
C SER A 373 -1.71 25.51 -16.09
N LYS A 374 -1.43 24.86 -14.95
CA LYS A 374 -0.15 25.00 -14.22
C LYS A 374 0.86 23.90 -14.51
N ARG A 375 0.49 22.86 -15.28
CA ARG A 375 1.34 21.69 -15.61
C ARG A 375 1.91 20.95 -14.40
N ARG A 376 1.31 21.12 -13.22
CA ARG A 376 1.65 20.36 -12.01
C ARG A 376 0.52 19.36 -11.77
N HIS A 377 0.87 18.08 -11.63
CA HIS A 377 -0.11 17.03 -11.35
C HIS A 377 -0.66 17.11 -9.92
N HIS A 378 0.10 17.73 -9.01
CA HIS A 378 -0.28 17.94 -7.61
C HIS A 378 -0.61 19.43 -7.42
N ILE A 379 -1.91 19.76 -7.40
CA ILE A 379 -2.42 21.09 -7.01
C ILE A 379 -3.41 20.89 -5.88
N GLY A 380 -2.98 21.20 -4.66
CA GLY A 380 -3.82 21.04 -3.46
C GLY A 380 -5.18 21.76 -3.55
N PRO A 381 -6.22 21.24 -2.88
CA PRO A 381 -7.62 21.65 -3.05
C PRO A 381 -7.87 23.15 -2.84
N VAL A 382 -7.14 23.77 -1.92
CA VAL A 382 -7.20 25.23 -1.65
C VAL A 382 -6.83 26.04 -2.89
N ARG A 383 -5.77 25.65 -3.62
CA ARG A 383 -5.31 26.35 -4.84
C ARG A 383 -6.30 26.19 -6.00
N ILE A 384 -7.00 25.06 -6.09
CA ILE A 384 -8.08 24.83 -7.06
C ILE A 384 -9.30 25.67 -6.72
N SER A 385 -9.75 25.64 -5.45
CA SER A 385 -10.88 26.44 -4.96
C SER A 385 -10.66 27.94 -5.18
N LEU A 386 -9.46 28.46 -4.87
CA LEU A 386 -9.10 29.86 -5.10
C LEU A 386 -9.12 30.23 -6.59
N ALA A 387 -8.50 29.42 -7.47
CA ALA A 387 -8.48 29.67 -8.91
C ALA A 387 -9.89 29.70 -9.52
N ASN A 388 -10.83 28.91 -8.99
CA ASN A 388 -12.23 28.88 -9.43
C ASN A 388 -13.06 30.05 -8.88
N ARG A 389 -12.73 30.59 -7.70
CA ARG A 389 -13.47 31.69 -7.05
C ARG A 389 -12.96 33.09 -7.43
N LEU A 390 -11.67 33.25 -7.75
CA LEU A 390 -11.06 34.56 -8.02
C LEU A 390 -11.78 35.36 -9.15
N PRO A 391 -12.16 34.77 -10.30
CA PRO A 391 -12.89 35.51 -11.35
C PRO A 391 -14.30 35.95 -10.92
N LEU A 392 -14.91 35.27 -9.94
CA LEU A 392 -16.19 35.68 -9.36
C LEU A 392 -16.01 36.86 -8.41
N LEU A 393 -14.99 36.82 -7.54
CA LEU A 393 -14.63 37.93 -6.65
C LEU A 393 -14.28 39.20 -7.44
N GLU A 394 -13.47 39.09 -8.50
CA GLU A 394 -13.22 40.20 -9.42
C GLU A 394 -14.49 40.77 -10.05
N ARG A 395 -15.49 39.93 -10.35
CA ARG A 395 -16.76 40.35 -10.93
C ARG A 395 -17.68 40.99 -9.91
N TRP A 396 -17.59 40.61 -8.64
CA TRP A 396 -18.29 41.23 -7.52
C TRP A 396 -17.70 42.62 -7.20
N MET A 397 -16.37 42.73 -7.13
CA MET A 397 -15.68 44.03 -7.00
C MET A 397 -16.02 44.97 -8.16
N ARG A 398 -15.94 44.48 -9.41
CA ARG A 398 -16.31 45.26 -10.62
C ARG A 398 -17.80 45.66 -10.70
N ARG A 399 -18.65 45.15 -9.80
CA ARG A 399 -20.07 45.52 -9.68
C ARG A 399 -20.40 46.29 -8.40
N GLY A 400 -19.42 46.54 -7.53
CA GLY A 400 -19.66 47.16 -6.22
C GLY A 400 -20.43 46.26 -5.23
N HIS A 401 -20.51 44.94 -5.46
CA HIS A 401 -21.15 44.01 -4.51
C HIS A 401 -20.31 43.75 -3.26
N VAL A 402 -18.98 43.94 -3.36
CA VAL A 402 -18.00 43.86 -2.26
C VAL A 402 -16.90 44.87 -2.60
N SER A 403 -16.51 45.72 -1.66
CA SER A 403 -15.38 46.64 -1.84
C SER A 403 -14.04 45.93 -1.64
N ALA A 404 -12.98 46.45 -2.26
CA ALA A 404 -11.63 45.96 -2.04
C ALA A 404 -11.18 46.11 -0.56
N LYS A 405 -11.75 47.08 0.17
CA LYS A 405 -11.49 47.26 1.60
C LYS A 405 -12.10 46.13 2.42
N GLU A 406 -13.41 45.86 2.28
CA GLU A 406 -14.07 44.76 3.00
C GLU A 406 -13.39 43.41 2.73
N LEU A 407 -12.98 43.16 1.47
CA LEU A 407 -12.25 41.94 1.11
C LEU A 407 -10.89 41.86 1.82
N LEU A 408 -10.14 42.97 1.92
CA LEU A 408 -8.89 43.05 2.65
C LEU A 408 -9.08 42.90 4.16
N ASP A 409 -10.12 43.52 4.73
CA ASP A 409 -10.49 43.41 6.14
C ASP A 409 -10.84 41.96 6.50
N PHE A 410 -11.61 41.25 5.65
CA PHE A 410 -11.84 39.81 5.81
C PHE A 410 -10.56 38.98 5.68
N PHE A 411 -9.66 39.28 4.73
CA PHE A 411 -8.38 38.58 4.64
C PHE A 411 -7.51 38.79 5.88
N ASN A 412 -7.48 40.01 6.44
CA ASN A 412 -6.75 40.32 7.66
C ASN A 412 -7.34 39.59 8.87
N GLN A 413 -8.67 39.57 9.02
CA GLN A 413 -9.36 38.80 10.06
C GLN A 413 -9.04 37.30 9.96
N CYS A 414 -9.01 36.73 8.74
CA CYS A 414 -8.70 35.33 8.48
C CYS A 414 -7.21 34.94 8.62
N ARG A 415 -6.29 35.89 8.85
CA ARG A 415 -4.88 35.54 9.15
C ARG A 415 -4.73 34.82 10.48
N SER A 416 -5.59 35.12 11.45
CA SER A 416 -5.65 34.38 12.70
C SER A 416 -6.51 33.12 12.50
N LEU A 417 -5.89 31.94 12.44
CA LEU A 417 -6.65 30.69 12.32
C LEU A 417 -7.68 30.52 13.46
N LYS A 418 -7.42 31.10 14.65
CA LYS A 418 -8.32 31.08 15.81
C LYS A 418 -9.65 31.84 15.59
N THR A 419 -9.71 32.84 14.71
CA THR A 419 -10.95 33.59 14.41
C THR A 419 -11.78 32.95 13.30
N VAL A 420 -11.14 32.18 12.40
CA VAL A 420 -11.77 31.56 11.23
C VAL A 420 -13.01 30.71 11.57
N PRO A 421 -13.03 29.88 12.66
CA PRO A 421 -14.25 29.18 13.06
C PRO A 421 -15.44 30.10 13.33
N SER A 422 -15.23 31.20 14.06
CA SER A 422 -16.28 32.17 14.38
C SER A 422 -16.73 32.94 13.13
N LEU A 423 -15.79 33.39 12.29
CA LEU A 423 -16.06 34.09 11.02
C LEU A 423 -16.86 33.23 10.02
N LEU A 424 -16.68 31.91 10.07
CA LEU A 424 -17.41 30.94 9.24
C LEU A 424 -18.68 30.39 9.91
N ASN A 425 -18.99 30.81 11.15
CA ASN A 425 -20.09 30.30 11.98
C ASN A 425 -20.03 28.77 12.16
N ILE A 426 -18.83 28.26 12.50
CA ILE A 426 -18.54 26.85 12.80
C ILE A 426 -17.74 26.68 14.11
N ALA A 427 -17.73 27.69 15.00
CA ALA A 427 -17.02 27.60 16.28
C ALA A 427 -17.48 26.41 17.14
N ASN A 428 -18.80 26.17 17.19
CA ASN A 428 -19.46 25.09 17.92
C ASN A 428 -19.51 23.78 17.09
N HIS A 429 -18.47 23.49 16.32
CA HIS A 429 -18.38 22.28 15.50
C HIS A 429 -17.57 21.24 16.27
N PRO A 430 -18.03 19.99 16.48
CA PRO A 430 -17.33 19.03 17.33
C PRO A 430 -15.84 18.82 16.97
N ALA A 431 -15.50 18.74 15.68
CA ALA A 431 -14.10 18.72 15.22
C ALA A 431 -13.40 20.10 15.19
N ILE A 432 -13.78 21.01 16.09
CA ILE A 432 -13.18 22.31 16.42
C ILE A 432 -13.23 22.56 17.95
N GLU A 433 -14.21 22.01 18.66
CA GLU A 433 -14.36 22.11 20.13
C GLU A 433 -13.33 21.29 20.93
N ASP A 434 -12.72 20.24 20.32
CA ASP A 434 -11.77 19.35 20.99
C ASP A 434 -10.47 20.08 21.41
N ASP A 435 -9.94 19.76 22.60
CA ASP A 435 -8.81 20.49 23.21
C ASP A 435 -7.48 20.33 22.42
N PHE A 436 -7.47 19.38 21.48
CA PHE A 436 -6.46 19.19 20.45
C PHE A 436 -6.22 20.43 19.55
N PHE A 437 -7.20 21.35 19.43
CA PHE A 437 -7.13 22.50 18.53
C PHE A 437 -6.22 23.65 18.97
N LYS A 438 -5.51 23.50 20.08
CA LYS A 438 -4.40 24.38 20.49
C LYS A 438 -3.25 24.42 19.45
N ARG A 439 -3.15 23.46 18.51
CA ARG A 439 -2.10 23.37 17.46
C ARG A 439 -2.58 23.89 16.08
N PRO A 440 -1.98 24.96 15.52
CA PRO A 440 -2.41 25.55 14.25
C PRO A 440 -2.42 24.59 13.04
N ALA A 441 -1.46 23.67 12.94
CA ALA A 441 -1.37 22.72 11.83
C ALA A 441 -2.60 21.79 11.76
N VAL A 442 -3.03 21.22 12.90
CA VAL A 442 -4.23 20.38 12.99
C VAL A 442 -5.47 21.21 12.65
N MET A 443 -5.55 22.46 13.13
CA MET A 443 -6.63 23.38 12.81
C MET A 443 -6.72 23.68 11.31
N ARG A 444 -5.60 23.82 10.57
CA ARG A 444 -5.62 23.94 9.11
C ARG A 444 -6.23 22.69 8.45
N VAL A 445 -5.88 21.49 8.91
CA VAL A 445 -6.40 20.22 8.36
C VAL A 445 -7.90 20.08 8.62
N SER A 446 -8.37 20.31 9.84
CA SER A 446 -9.81 20.27 10.15
C SER A 446 -10.60 21.35 9.43
N LEU A 447 -10.12 22.60 9.38
CA LEU A 447 -10.76 23.65 8.60
C LEU A 447 -10.80 23.31 7.11
N ALA A 448 -9.74 22.72 6.54
CA ALA A 448 -9.76 22.25 5.15
C ALA A 448 -10.79 21.13 4.96
N ARG A 449 -10.87 20.14 5.86
CA ARG A 449 -11.86 19.05 5.84
C ARG A 449 -13.30 19.60 5.91
N ILE A 450 -13.60 20.46 6.89
CA ILE A 450 -14.93 21.08 7.09
C ILE A 450 -15.31 22.02 5.93
N MET A 451 -14.37 22.81 5.40
CA MET A 451 -14.65 23.77 4.32
C MET A 451 -14.68 23.16 2.92
N TYR A 452 -13.96 22.07 2.68
CA TYR A 452 -13.80 21.46 1.35
C TYR A 452 -14.57 20.15 1.18
N ARG A 453 -14.48 19.21 2.13
CA ARG A 453 -15.31 17.99 2.12
C ARG A 453 -16.75 18.25 2.62
N CYS A 454 -17.03 19.44 3.19
CA CYS A 454 -18.31 19.78 3.82
C CYS A 454 -18.75 18.73 4.84
N ASP A 455 -17.87 18.44 5.81
CA ASP A 455 -18.02 17.31 6.73
C ASP A 455 -19.22 17.45 7.68
N LEU A 456 -20.38 16.97 7.21
CA LEU A 456 -21.60 16.82 8.01
C LEU A 456 -21.47 15.69 9.05
N GLN A 457 -20.58 14.72 8.82
CA GLN A 457 -20.45 13.51 9.63
C GLN A 457 -19.72 13.81 10.96
N SER A 458 -18.99 14.92 11.02
CA SER A 458 -18.49 15.52 12.27
C SER A 458 -19.42 16.54 12.94
N MET A 459 -20.62 16.80 12.41
CA MET A 459 -21.63 17.67 13.07
C MET A 459 -22.71 16.91 13.85
N TYR A 460 -22.89 15.62 13.57
CA TYR A 460 -23.80 14.73 14.28
C TYR A 460 -22.97 13.63 14.95
N GLU A 461 -23.50 12.98 16.01
CA GLU A 461 -22.71 12.23 17.00
C GLU A 461 -21.68 11.25 16.42
N SER A 462 -20.56 11.09 17.16
CA SER A 462 -19.31 10.44 16.76
C SER A 462 -19.49 9.01 16.21
N HIS A 463 -19.82 8.95 14.92
CA HIS A 463 -19.80 7.77 14.07
C HIS A 463 -18.41 7.12 14.04
N ASP A 464 -17.38 7.92 14.30
CA ASP A 464 -15.97 7.54 14.47
C ASP A 464 -15.77 6.52 15.60
N THR A 465 -16.55 6.62 16.70
CA THR A 465 -16.46 5.67 17.83
C THR A 465 -16.96 4.28 17.43
N LEU A 466 -18.14 4.22 16.80
CA LEU A 466 -18.71 2.99 16.26
C LEU A 466 -17.84 2.42 15.12
N ALA A 467 -17.27 3.28 14.27
CA ALA A 467 -16.32 2.88 13.23
C ALA A 467 -15.04 2.27 13.80
N ARG A 468 -14.46 2.83 14.88
CA ARG A 468 -13.28 2.27 15.57
C ARG A 468 -13.58 0.91 16.21
N GLU A 469 -14.78 0.71 16.76
CA GLU A 469 -15.24 -0.59 17.28
C GLU A 469 -15.49 -1.61 16.15
N HIS A 470 -16.11 -1.18 15.04
CA HIS A 470 -16.31 -2.01 13.86
C HIS A 470 -14.97 -2.39 13.20
N ASP A 471 -14.01 -1.46 13.10
CA ASP A 471 -12.62 -1.73 12.69
C ASP A 471 -11.96 -2.80 13.57
N LYS A 472 -12.12 -2.69 14.89
CA LYS A 472 -11.58 -3.63 15.90
C LYS A 472 -12.19 -5.03 15.75
N LEU A 473 -13.46 -5.12 15.31
CA LEU A 473 -14.12 -6.36 14.89
C LEU A 473 -13.66 -6.86 13.51
N LYS A 474 -13.64 -6.03 12.47
CA LYS A 474 -13.20 -6.38 11.10
C LYS A 474 -11.74 -6.82 11.07
N ARG A 475 -10.85 -6.17 11.83
CA ARG A 475 -9.44 -6.58 12.04
C ARG A 475 -9.35 -7.93 12.77
N LYS A 476 -10.19 -8.20 13.78
CA LYS A 476 -10.29 -9.54 14.42
C LYS A 476 -10.76 -10.61 13.42
N THR A 477 -11.72 -10.29 12.54
CA THR A 477 -12.26 -11.22 11.54
C THR A 477 -11.28 -11.48 10.39
N MET A 478 -10.68 -10.44 9.79
CA MET A 478 -9.59 -10.60 8.81
C MET A 478 -8.40 -11.34 9.42
N SER A 479 -7.99 -11.06 10.66
CA SER A 479 -6.94 -11.85 11.31
C SER A 479 -7.32 -13.33 11.47
N ARG A 480 -8.60 -13.65 11.70
CA ARG A 480 -9.13 -15.03 11.72
C ARG A 480 -9.24 -15.67 10.32
N GLN A 481 -9.25 -14.88 9.24
CA GLN A 481 -9.28 -15.32 7.83
C GLN A 481 -7.87 -15.46 7.22
N LEU A 482 -6.93 -14.52 7.43
CA LEU A 482 -5.54 -14.71 7.01
C LEU A 482 -4.92 -15.94 7.68
N LYS A 483 -5.21 -16.16 8.99
CA LYS A 483 -4.84 -17.38 9.72
C LYS A 483 -5.53 -18.67 9.21
N LEU A 484 -6.44 -18.57 8.25
CA LEU A 484 -7.07 -19.69 7.56
C LEU A 484 -6.48 -19.95 6.16
N VAL A 485 -6.04 -18.90 5.46
CA VAL A 485 -5.63 -18.96 4.05
C VAL A 485 -4.12 -19.08 3.88
N ASP A 486 -3.32 -18.36 4.67
CA ASP A 486 -1.87 -18.22 4.43
C ASP A 486 -1.01 -19.38 5.01
N ARG A 487 -1.55 -20.60 4.99
CA ARG A 487 -0.83 -21.83 5.34
C ARG A 487 -0.27 -22.52 4.09
N GLU A 488 0.85 -22.00 3.61
CA GLU A 488 1.87 -22.84 2.97
C GLU A 488 2.30 -23.96 3.94
N PRO A 489 2.84 -25.09 3.44
CA PRO A 489 3.29 -26.19 4.29
C PRO A 489 4.56 -25.80 5.07
N VAL A 490 4.38 -25.06 6.16
CA VAL A 490 5.41 -24.79 7.18
C VAL A 490 6.07 -26.11 7.54
N GLY A 491 7.42 -26.14 7.49
CA GLY A 491 8.23 -27.30 7.83
C GLY A 491 7.75 -27.92 9.14
N ALA A 492 7.75 -29.25 9.22
CA ALA A 492 7.13 -29.95 10.33
C ALA A 492 7.74 -29.48 11.67
N LEU A 493 6.96 -28.77 12.49
CA LEU A 493 7.39 -28.24 13.78
C LEU A 493 8.09 -29.34 14.58
N THR A 494 9.35 -29.09 14.93
CA THR A 494 10.20 -29.98 15.74
C THR A 494 10.38 -29.40 17.14
N HIS A 495 10.79 -30.24 18.08
CA HIS A 495 11.19 -29.80 19.42
C HIS A 495 12.33 -28.77 19.33
N GLU A 496 13.28 -28.94 18.41
CA GLU A 496 14.35 -27.98 18.19
C GLU A 496 13.82 -26.60 17.75
N SER A 497 12.87 -26.52 16.82
CA SER A 497 12.33 -25.23 16.36
C SER A 497 11.51 -24.51 17.44
N LEU A 498 10.86 -25.27 18.32
CA LEU A 498 10.23 -24.75 19.52
C LEU A 498 11.28 -24.17 20.48
N LEU A 499 12.35 -24.92 20.73
CA LEU A 499 13.39 -24.55 21.69
C LEU A 499 14.22 -23.35 21.19
N ARG A 500 14.57 -23.28 19.90
CA ARG A 500 15.21 -22.09 19.29
C ARG A 500 14.34 -20.82 19.43
N SER A 501 13.03 -20.93 19.28
CA SER A 501 12.08 -19.81 19.48
C SER A 501 12.01 -19.37 20.96
N ALA A 502 12.00 -20.34 21.88
CA ALA A 502 12.06 -20.05 23.31
C ALA A 502 13.40 -19.42 23.72
N MET A 503 14.53 -19.89 23.18
CA MET A 503 15.86 -19.31 23.37
C MET A 503 15.94 -17.86 22.90
N GLN A 504 15.48 -17.56 21.69
CA GLN A 504 15.43 -16.17 21.19
C GLN A 504 14.56 -15.28 22.11
N SER A 505 13.46 -15.80 22.62
CA SER A 505 12.59 -15.09 23.57
C SER A 505 13.27 -14.85 24.94
N HIS A 506 14.02 -15.82 25.44
CA HIS A 506 14.77 -15.74 26.70
C HIS A 506 15.93 -14.74 26.62
N MET A 507 16.69 -14.73 25.51
CA MET A 507 17.74 -13.73 25.27
C MET A 507 17.16 -12.30 25.25
N LEU A 508 15.95 -12.11 24.69
CA LEU A 508 15.28 -10.81 24.69
C LEU A 508 14.77 -10.39 26.07
N LEU A 509 14.27 -11.33 26.88
CA LEU A 509 13.87 -11.10 28.26
C LEU A 509 15.07 -10.70 29.14
N LEU A 510 16.20 -11.41 29.02
CA LEU A 510 17.42 -11.07 29.76
C LEU A 510 17.93 -9.64 29.49
N HIS A 511 17.59 -9.06 28.34
CA HIS A 511 17.89 -7.66 27.98
C HIS A 511 16.81 -6.66 28.48
N ASP A 512 15.72 -7.08 29.13
CA ASP A 512 14.81 -6.18 29.89
C ASP A 512 15.19 -6.15 31.38
N ASP A 513 15.76 -7.25 31.90
CA ASP A 513 16.04 -7.46 33.33
C ASP A 513 17.16 -6.57 33.93
N GLU A 514 17.92 -5.80 33.14
CA GLU A 514 18.93 -4.84 33.63
C GLU A 514 18.56 -3.39 33.27
N VAL A 515 18.57 -2.52 34.29
CA VAL A 515 17.91 -1.19 34.24
C VAL A 515 18.73 -0.11 33.52
N GLU A 516 20.07 -0.17 33.60
CA GLU A 516 20.96 0.96 33.24
C GLU A 516 22.20 0.58 32.41
N GLY A 517 22.39 -0.70 32.03
CA GLY A 517 23.66 -1.20 31.46
C GLY A 517 23.60 -1.60 29.97
N ALA A 518 24.67 -1.27 29.22
CA ALA A 518 24.84 -1.72 27.83
C ALA A 518 25.24 -3.20 27.77
N CYS A 519 24.28 -4.07 27.44
CA CYS A 519 24.47 -5.52 27.35
C CYS A 519 24.95 -5.96 25.96
N PHE A 520 26.08 -6.66 25.92
CA PHE A 520 26.66 -7.24 24.70
C PHE A 520 26.57 -8.77 24.70
N TYR A 521 26.47 -9.37 23.52
CA TYR A 521 26.33 -10.81 23.32
C TYR A 521 27.42 -11.34 22.41
N THR A 522 28.03 -12.47 22.76
CA THR A 522 29.00 -13.16 21.88
C THR A 522 28.59 -14.59 21.58
N CYS A 523 28.78 -15.03 20.33
CA CYS A 523 28.67 -16.41 19.90
C CYS A 523 29.40 -16.64 18.57
N PRO A 524 29.65 -17.89 18.17
CA PRO A 524 30.05 -18.22 16.80
C PRO A 524 29.08 -17.64 15.76
N SER A 525 29.60 -17.19 14.63
CA SER A 525 28.82 -16.71 13.47
C SER A 525 27.81 -17.75 12.96
N SER A 526 28.16 -19.05 13.07
CA SER A 526 27.30 -20.20 12.79
C SER A 526 25.97 -20.22 13.56
N CYS A 527 25.89 -19.51 14.69
CA CYS A 527 24.73 -19.54 15.59
C CYS A 527 23.61 -18.54 15.23
N LEU A 528 23.86 -17.56 14.34
CA LEU A 528 22.97 -16.42 14.12
C LEU A 528 22.45 -16.34 12.67
N ASN A 529 21.15 -16.05 12.50
CA ASN A 529 20.57 -15.70 11.21
C ASN A 529 20.39 -14.18 11.12
N LEU A 530 21.50 -13.48 10.85
CA LEU A 530 21.56 -12.04 10.65
C LEU A 530 21.24 -11.67 9.20
N GLN A 531 20.27 -10.76 9.01
CA GLN A 531 19.99 -10.12 7.73
C GLN A 531 20.23 -8.61 7.88
N SER A 532 21.03 -7.97 7.02
CA SER A 532 21.22 -6.50 7.07
C SER A 532 19.88 -5.76 7.08
N VAL A 533 19.70 -4.76 7.94
CA VAL A 533 18.47 -3.94 7.99
C VAL A 533 18.24 -3.22 6.66
N SER A 534 19.31 -2.79 5.99
CA SER A 534 19.24 -2.22 4.63
C SER A 534 18.67 -3.25 3.64
N ALA A 535 19.16 -4.49 3.67
CA ALA A 535 18.63 -5.57 2.84
C ALA A 535 17.16 -5.88 3.19
N ALA A 536 16.79 -5.95 4.46
CA ALA A 536 15.41 -6.22 4.91
C ALA A 536 14.41 -5.09 4.59
N LEU A 537 14.89 -3.85 4.38
CA LEU A 537 14.07 -2.69 3.98
C LEU A 537 14.04 -2.46 2.46
N THR A 538 14.99 -3.03 1.71
CA THR A 538 15.08 -2.92 0.25
C THR A 538 14.60 -4.18 -0.49
N GLU A 539 14.57 -5.35 0.15
CA GLU A 539 13.90 -6.54 -0.38
C GLU A 539 12.39 -6.29 -0.58
N PRO A 540 11.86 -6.39 -1.80
CA PRO A 540 10.42 -6.26 -2.03
C PRO A 540 9.71 -7.53 -1.55
N LEU A 541 9.02 -7.46 -0.40
CA LEU A 541 8.45 -8.60 0.37
C LEU A 541 7.33 -9.39 -0.33
N SER A 542 7.13 -9.20 -1.64
CA SER A 542 6.46 -10.19 -2.48
C SER A 542 7.19 -11.55 -2.38
N LYS A 543 6.48 -12.61 -1.97
CA LYS A 543 7.02 -13.91 -1.52
C LYS A 543 7.75 -14.78 -2.60
N ARG A 544 8.52 -14.20 -3.52
CA ARG A 544 8.74 -14.79 -4.86
C ARG A 544 10.16 -14.83 -5.45
N PRO A 545 11.24 -14.50 -4.71
CA PRO A 545 12.57 -15.00 -5.06
C PRO A 545 13.36 -15.67 -3.92
N ARG A 546 12.76 -15.98 -2.75
CA ARG A 546 13.47 -16.47 -1.54
C ARG A 546 14.07 -17.90 -1.60
N VAL A 547 14.22 -18.47 -2.80
CA VAL A 547 14.70 -19.87 -3.03
C VAL A 547 15.83 -19.96 -4.08
N GLU A 548 16.09 -18.90 -4.85
CA GLU A 548 17.18 -18.89 -5.86
C GLU A 548 18.49 -18.25 -5.35
N ALA A 549 18.53 -17.81 -4.09
CA ALA A 549 19.69 -17.18 -3.44
C ALA A 549 20.32 -18.04 -2.32
N GLN A 550 20.09 -19.36 -2.31
CA GLN A 550 20.69 -20.30 -1.34
C GLN A 550 21.63 -21.30 -2.02
N LEU A 551 22.63 -20.76 -2.71
CA LEU A 551 23.96 -21.38 -2.90
C LEU A 551 24.99 -20.32 -2.47
N PRO A 552 26.16 -20.72 -1.93
CA PRO A 552 26.91 -19.87 -1.00
C PRO A 552 27.52 -18.63 -1.66
N GLN A 553 27.29 -17.47 -1.05
CA GLN A 553 28.08 -16.25 -1.24
C GLN A 553 28.75 -15.90 0.10
N VAL A 554 29.84 -16.61 0.42
CA VAL A 554 30.68 -16.36 1.61
C VAL A 554 32.17 -16.52 1.23
N GLU A 555 32.55 -16.11 0.01
CA GLU A 555 33.93 -16.25 -0.53
C GLU A 555 34.53 -14.94 -1.10
N ASP A 556 33.73 -13.89 -1.36
CA ASP A 556 34.21 -12.62 -1.95
C ASP A 556 34.71 -11.58 -0.90
N LEU A 557 35.03 -12.00 0.34
CA LEU A 557 35.50 -11.13 1.44
C LEU A 557 36.79 -11.62 2.12
N LEU A 558 37.70 -12.21 1.34
CA LEU A 558 39.06 -12.55 1.80
C LEU A 558 40.13 -11.88 0.91
N PRO A 559 41.25 -11.40 1.49
CA PRO A 559 42.40 -10.95 0.72
C PRO A 559 43.06 -12.13 -0.04
N PRO A 560 43.83 -11.87 -1.11
CA PRO A 560 44.25 -12.92 -2.05
C PRO A 560 45.30 -13.88 -1.46
N ASP A 561 44.95 -15.17 -1.50
CA ASP A 561 45.80 -16.37 -1.42
C ASP A 561 47.09 -16.27 -0.57
N VAL A 562 46.94 -16.53 0.73
CA VAL A 562 48.00 -17.09 1.58
C VAL A 562 47.59 -18.53 1.95
N ASP A 563 48.53 -19.49 1.88
CA ASP A 563 48.30 -20.88 2.31
C ASP A 563 48.13 -20.95 3.83
N ASP A 564 46.89 -20.94 4.32
CA ASP A 564 46.54 -20.98 5.75
C ASP A 564 45.70 -22.20 6.16
N GLY A 565 45.81 -22.57 7.44
CA GLY A 565 45.11 -23.70 8.05
C GLY A 565 43.65 -23.42 8.42
N GLU A 566 43.01 -24.35 9.15
CA GLU A 566 41.63 -24.19 9.63
C GLU A 566 41.50 -22.97 10.56
N ALA A 567 41.04 -21.85 9.99
CA ALA A 567 40.81 -20.62 10.74
C ALA A 567 39.76 -20.84 11.84
N PRO A 568 40.00 -20.36 13.08
CA PRO A 568 39.07 -20.58 14.19
C PRO A 568 37.71 -19.92 13.91
N PRO A 569 36.59 -20.53 14.35
CA PRO A 569 35.24 -20.05 14.02
C PRO A 569 35.04 -18.61 14.47
N SER A 570 34.68 -17.73 13.53
CA SER A 570 34.53 -16.30 13.76
C SER A 570 33.47 -16.03 14.83
N THR A 571 33.90 -15.53 15.98
CA THR A 571 32.99 -15.11 17.06
C THR A 571 32.50 -13.70 16.76
N ILE A 572 31.19 -13.53 16.65
CA ILE A 572 30.55 -12.23 16.48
C ILE A 572 30.18 -11.69 17.86
N THR A 573 30.44 -10.40 18.08
CA THR A 573 29.90 -9.66 19.22
C THR A 573 28.85 -8.68 18.74
N PHE A 574 27.70 -8.64 19.41
CA PHE A 574 26.60 -7.76 19.03
C PHE A 574 25.85 -7.16 20.23
N GLN A 575 25.35 -5.94 20.07
CA GLN A 575 24.42 -5.30 21.00
C GLN A 575 23.00 -5.42 20.46
N ILE A 576 22.01 -5.72 21.31
CA ILE A 576 20.60 -5.57 20.93
C ILE A 576 20.23 -4.09 21.10
N VAL A 577 19.81 -3.42 20.02
CA VAL A 577 19.45 -1.98 20.05
C VAL A 577 17.95 -1.74 19.87
N MET A 578 17.18 -2.74 19.40
CA MET A 578 15.73 -2.63 19.30
C MET A 578 15.03 -3.97 19.34
N LYS A 579 14.15 -4.17 20.32
CA LYS A 579 13.22 -5.31 20.35
C LYS A 579 12.01 -5.00 19.45
N ASN A 580 11.56 -5.99 18.68
CA ASN A 580 10.39 -5.91 17.79
C ASN A 580 10.32 -4.61 16.96
N PRO A 581 11.22 -4.38 15.99
CA PRO A 581 11.18 -3.17 15.15
C PRO A 581 9.83 -3.00 14.40
N ALA A 582 9.09 -4.08 14.19
CA ALA A 582 7.73 -4.09 13.65
C ALA A 582 6.69 -3.29 14.47
N ASP A 583 6.95 -3.05 15.76
CA ASP A 583 6.05 -2.29 16.65
C ASP A 583 6.37 -0.78 16.67
N LYS A 584 7.61 -0.38 16.32
CA LYS A 584 7.99 1.05 16.18
C LYS A 584 7.60 1.58 14.80
N LYS A 585 6.50 2.34 14.73
CA LYS A 585 5.99 3.03 13.52
C LYS A 585 6.98 3.94 12.75
N VAL A 586 8.17 4.18 13.31
CA VAL A 586 9.18 5.12 12.79
C VAL A 586 9.95 4.54 11.61
N ILE A 587 10.19 3.23 11.57
CA ILE A 587 10.92 2.58 10.47
C ILE A 587 9.97 2.38 9.29
N ARG A 588 9.84 3.42 8.44
CA ARG A 588 9.08 3.37 7.19
C ARG A 588 9.93 2.67 6.11
N PRO A 589 9.51 1.53 5.55
CA PRO A 589 10.22 0.89 4.44
C PRO A 589 10.04 1.70 3.15
N ALA A 590 10.93 1.52 2.18
CA ALA A 590 10.91 2.27 0.92
C ALA A 590 9.60 2.06 0.14
N VAL A 591 9.18 3.08 -0.63
CA VAL A 591 7.94 3.07 -1.41
C VAL A 591 7.98 1.94 -2.44
N GLY A 592 7.23 0.86 -2.16
CA GLY A 592 7.19 -0.38 -2.96
C GLY A 592 7.68 -1.65 -2.26
N ALA A 593 8.37 -1.56 -1.11
CA ALA A 593 8.86 -2.74 -0.38
C ALA A 593 7.74 -3.55 0.32
N GLY A 594 6.61 -2.90 0.65
CA GLY A 594 5.30 -3.55 0.72
C GLY A 594 4.99 -4.45 1.93
N GLY A 595 5.82 -4.47 2.97
CA GLY A 595 5.55 -5.28 4.17
C GLY A 595 6.07 -4.66 5.47
N ARG A 596 5.55 -5.16 6.60
CA ARG A 596 6.13 -4.89 7.92
C ARG A 596 7.40 -5.72 8.08
N LEU A 597 8.39 -5.19 8.78
CA LEU A 597 9.55 -5.97 9.25
C LEU A 597 9.08 -7.21 10.01
N ALA A 598 9.84 -8.30 9.90
CA ALA A 598 9.55 -9.53 10.63
C ALA A 598 9.68 -9.31 12.16
N LYS A 599 9.03 -10.19 12.93
CA LYS A 599 9.34 -10.29 14.37
C LYS A 599 10.79 -10.74 14.55
N GLY A 600 11.49 -10.11 15.47
CA GLY A 600 12.93 -10.25 15.67
C GLY A 600 13.46 -9.05 16.46
N ALA A 601 14.78 -8.86 16.44
CA ALA A 601 15.42 -7.70 17.05
C ALA A 601 16.41 -7.05 16.08
N VAL A 602 16.57 -5.74 16.16
CA VAL A 602 17.71 -5.05 15.53
C VAL A 602 18.90 -5.17 16.48
N VAL A 603 20.00 -5.62 15.93
CA VAL A 603 21.29 -5.72 16.59
C VAL A 603 22.33 -4.91 15.82
N VAL A 604 23.32 -4.36 16.52
CA VAL A 604 24.53 -3.79 15.90
C VAL A 604 25.66 -4.79 16.11
N SER A 605 26.45 -5.05 15.06
CA SER A 605 27.67 -5.86 15.18
C SER A 605 28.83 -4.97 15.61
N HIS A 606 29.68 -5.45 16.51
CA HIS A 606 30.82 -4.69 17.04
C HIS A 606 32.12 -5.48 16.84
N LYS A 607 33.20 -4.79 16.51
CA LYS A 607 34.52 -5.41 16.34
C LYS A 607 35.18 -5.57 17.71
N VAL A 608 35.51 -6.80 18.07
CA VAL A 608 36.40 -7.06 19.22
C VAL A 608 37.81 -6.68 18.82
N LEU A 609 38.43 -5.76 19.54
CA LEU A 609 39.88 -5.58 19.49
C LEU A 609 40.50 -6.39 20.61
N ARG A 610 40.91 -7.63 20.27
CA ARG A 610 41.86 -8.37 21.09
C ARG A 610 43.21 -7.67 20.97
N SER A 611 43.52 -6.79 21.93
CA SER A 611 44.89 -6.30 22.06
C SER A 611 45.80 -7.48 22.35
N GLN A 612 46.89 -7.61 21.59
CA GLN A 612 47.99 -8.50 21.95
C GLN A 612 48.90 -7.88 23.00
N ASP A 613 48.75 -6.58 23.25
CA ASP A 613 49.58 -5.79 24.14
C ASP A 613 48.79 -5.25 25.35
N VAL A 614 49.35 -5.53 26.54
CA VAL A 614 49.38 -4.62 27.71
C VAL A 614 48.12 -4.51 28.61
N LEU A 615 48.20 -5.26 29.73
CA LEU A 615 47.88 -4.88 31.14
C LEU A 615 46.59 -5.28 31.90
N THR A 616 45.43 -5.62 31.31
CA THR A 616 44.27 -6.11 32.14
C THR A 616 43.72 -7.48 31.79
N GLY A 617 43.76 -7.89 30.52
CA GLY A 617 43.21 -9.18 30.07
C GLY A 617 41.69 -9.18 29.80
N ASP A 618 41.01 -8.04 29.93
CA ASP A 618 39.61 -7.88 29.52
C ASP A 618 39.48 -7.64 27.99
N ASP A 619 38.47 -8.24 27.35
CA ASP A 619 38.16 -8.02 25.93
C ASP A 619 37.54 -6.62 25.73
N ALA A 620 38.18 -5.76 24.93
CA ALA A 620 37.65 -4.45 24.56
C ALA A 620 36.86 -4.49 23.24
N LEU A 621 35.63 -3.95 23.26
CA LEU A 621 34.88 -3.65 22.04
C LEU A 621 35.19 -2.27 21.50
N VAL A 622 35.18 -2.14 20.17
CA VAL A 622 35.18 -0.85 19.48
C VAL A 622 33.97 -0.74 18.56
N SER A 623 33.29 0.40 18.65
CA SER A 623 32.10 0.80 17.90
C SER A 623 32.46 2.01 17.05
N GLY A 624 32.76 1.77 15.78
CA GLY A 624 33.17 2.83 14.84
C GLY A 624 31.99 3.63 14.29
N PRO A 625 32.20 4.90 13.92
CA PRO A 625 31.21 5.71 13.24
C PRO A 625 31.00 5.19 11.82
N SER A 626 29.75 5.04 11.39
CA SER A 626 29.35 4.35 10.14
C SER A 626 29.63 5.13 8.85
N ALA A 627 30.66 5.98 8.82
CA ALA A 627 30.90 6.94 7.72
C ALA A 627 31.71 6.38 6.54
N ALA A 628 32.50 5.32 6.73
CA ALA A 628 33.36 4.74 5.69
C ALA A 628 33.46 3.21 5.76
N MET A 629 33.53 2.59 4.57
CA MET A 629 33.62 1.14 4.27
C MET A 629 32.38 0.27 4.57
N ASP A 630 32.12 -0.68 3.67
CA ASP A 630 30.81 -1.29 3.44
C ASP A 630 30.40 -2.48 4.36
N ASP A 631 31.24 -2.93 5.30
CA ASP A 631 31.08 -4.31 5.87
C ASP A 631 30.76 -4.47 7.37
N VAL A 632 31.31 -3.67 8.30
CA VAL A 632 31.26 -4.01 9.76
C VAL A 632 30.53 -2.99 10.66
N GLY A 633 30.03 -1.88 10.12
CA GLY A 633 29.18 -0.92 10.87
C GLY A 633 27.67 -1.25 10.88
N GLY A 634 27.28 -2.42 10.37
CA GLY A 634 25.90 -2.72 10.01
C GLY A 634 24.91 -2.84 11.19
N GLN A 635 23.72 -2.28 11.02
CA GLN A 635 22.52 -2.74 11.74
C GLN A 635 21.99 -4.01 11.05
N PHE A 636 21.78 -5.07 11.83
CA PHE A 636 21.26 -6.36 11.36
C PHE A 636 19.94 -6.70 12.07
N LEU A 637 19.01 -7.29 11.35
CA LEU A 637 17.83 -7.95 11.89
C LEU A 637 18.21 -9.39 12.29
N LEU A 638 18.24 -9.66 13.59
CA LEU A 638 18.32 -11.03 14.12
C LEU A 638 16.98 -11.72 13.90
N SER A 639 16.89 -12.48 12.81
CA SER A 639 15.67 -13.16 12.37
C SER A 639 15.42 -14.49 13.09
N GLY A 640 16.47 -15.07 13.69
CA GLY A 640 16.39 -16.29 14.49
C GLY A 640 17.78 -16.84 14.85
N LEU A 641 17.81 -17.85 15.72
CA LEU A 641 18.99 -18.65 16.04
C LEU A 641 19.06 -19.86 15.09
N VAL A 642 20.26 -20.24 14.66
CA VAL A 642 20.54 -21.36 13.73
C VAL A 642 21.75 -22.17 14.20
N GLY A 643 22.03 -23.33 13.60
CA GLY A 643 23.08 -24.24 14.08
C GLY A 643 22.62 -25.23 15.16
N ASN A 644 23.58 -25.88 15.82
CA ASN A 644 23.30 -26.89 16.85
C ASN A 644 22.83 -26.21 18.15
N ILE A 645 21.77 -26.72 18.76
CA ILE A 645 21.24 -26.17 20.03
C ILE A 645 22.27 -26.27 21.15
N ASP A 646 22.98 -27.39 21.25
CA ASP A 646 23.97 -27.60 22.32
C ASP A 646 25.14 -26.61 22.17
N GLU A 647 25.54 -26.31 20.94
CA GLU A 647 26.55 -25.30 20.59
C GLU A 647 26.05 -23.89 20.96
N ILE A 648 24.84 -23.51 20.53
CA ILE A 648 24.25 -22.21 20.89
C ILE A 648 24.18 -22.06 22.43
N GLN A 649 23.74 -23.10 23.15
CA GLN A 649 23.62 -23.08 24.62
C GLN A 649 24.99 -22.98 25.32
N THR A 650 25.98 -23.74 24.86
CA THR A 650 27.30 -23.81 25.51
C THR A 650 28.23 -22.67 25.10
N CYS A 651 28.10 -22.10 23.91
CA CYS A 651 28.98 -21.05 23.38
C CYS A 651 28.46 -19.62 23.59
N MET A 652 27.14 -19.39 23.62
CA MET A 652 26.64 -18.01 23.71
C MET A 652 26.89 -17.36 25.09
N ARG A 653 27.43 -16.14 25.11
CA ARG A 653 27.69 -15.35 26.31
C ARG A 653 26.95 -14.01 26.28
N ARG A 654 26.59 -13.52 27.46
CA ARG A 654 26.27 -12.11 27.77
C ARG A 654 27.47 -11.50 28.50
N TRP A 655 27.75 -10.25 28.19
CA TRP A 655 28.77 -9.42 28.83
C TRP A 655 28.14 -8.10 29.24
N ASN A 656 28.62 -7.55 30.36
CA ASN A 656 28.20 -6.25 30.84
C ASN A 656 29.33 -5.27 30.57
N ALA A 657 29.07 -4.25 29.74
CA ALA A 657 29.99 -3.13 29.59
C ALA A 657 30.05 -2.35 30.91
N VAL A 658 31.27 -2.08 31.39
CA VAL A 658 31.49 -1.34 32.64
C VAL A 658 31.59 0.16 32.37
N ASP A 659 32.37 0.53 31.36
CA ASP A 659 32.65 1.92 31.00
C ASP A 659 32.45 2.17 29.50
N LEU A 660 32.07 3.41 29.16
CA LEU A 660 32.06 3.91 27.80
C LEU A 660 33.25 4.85 27.60
N ALA A 661 34.20 4.40 26.79
CA ALA A 661 35.43 5.11 26.46
C ALA A 661 35.42 5.61 25.00
N TRP A 662 36.38 6.47 24.65
CA TRP A 662 36.61 6.91 23.26
C TRP A 662 38.05 6.59 22.82
N THR A 663 38.20 6.20 21.57
CA THR A 663 39.46 5.82 20.91
C THR A 663 39.43 6.22 19.43
N LEU A 664 40.50 5.94 18.68
CA LEU A 664 40.60 6.17 17.24
C LEU A 664 40.77 4.84 16.52
N GLN A 665 40.23 4.68 15.29
CA GLN A 665 40.32 3.41 14.53
C GLN A 665 41.76 2.88 14.41
N ASN A 666 42.73 3.79 14.33
CA ASN A 666 44.16 3.50 14.13
C ASN A 666 45.02 3.84 15.36
N SER A 667 44.46 3.82 16.59
CA SER A 667 45.12 4.27 17.85
C SER A 667 46.56 3.78 18.03
N SER A 668 46.81 2.49 17.78
CA SER A 668 48.12 1.85 17.94
C SER A 668 49.20 2.38 16.98
N SER A 669 48.82 2.97 15.85
CA SER A 669 49.76 3.54 14.87
C SER A 669 50.42 4.85 15.33
N PHE A 670 49.82 5.53 16.31
CA PHE A 670 50.31 6.83 16.81
C PHE A 670 51.35 6.69 17.95
N GLY A 671 51.55 5.48 18.48
CA GLY A 671 52.57 5.19 19.49
C GLY A 671 52.26 5.67 20.91
N PHE A 672 51.00 5.89 21.25
CA PHE A 672 50.56 6.35 22.58
C PHE A 672 50.14 5.20 23.50
N GLU A 673 50.37 5.39 24.80
CA GLU A 673 49.71 4.61 25.85
C GLU A 673 48.19 4.87 25.80
N HIS A 674 47.39 3.81 25.81
CA HIS A 674 45.96 3.92 25.52
C HIS A 674 45.17 4.75 26.54
N GLY A 675 45.62 4.81 27.80
CA GLY A 675 44.99 5.65 28.83
C GLY A 675 45.06 7.15 28.52
N GLN A 676 46.26 7.66 28.21
CA GLN A 676 46.47 9.08 27.88
C GLN A 676 45.66 9.53 26.66
N LEU A 677 45.57 8.67 25.63
CA LEU A 677 44.75 8.93 24.45
C LEU A 677 43.25 8.89 24.79
N HIS A 678 42.80 7.93 25.61
CA HIS A 678 41.40 7.82 25.99
C HIS A 678 40.92 9.05 26.78
N GLU A 679 41.63 9.45 27.85
CA GLU A 679 41.23 10.60 28.68
C GLU A 679 41.12 11.89 27.85
N LEU A 680 42.07 12.11 26.93
CA LEU A 680 42.06 13.22 26.00
C LEU A 680 40.83 13.21 25.08
N LEU A 681 40.52 12.07 24.45
CA LEU A 681 39.37 11.94 23.56
C LEU A 681 38.04 12.07 24.33
N GLN A 682 37.97 11.53 25.55
CA GLN A 682 36.84 11.73 26.46
C GLN A 682 36.64 13.23 26.75
N GLY A 683 37.72 13.96 27.02
CA GLY A 683 37.70 15.41 27.24
C GLY A 683 37.21 16.20 26.02
N LEU A 684 37.74 15.91 24.84
CA LEU A 684 37.33 16.55 23.57
C LEU A 684 35.83 16.32 23.28
N VAL A 685 35.33 15.09 23.46
CA VAL A 685 33.91 14.77 23.25
C VAL A 685 33.02 15.43 24.30
N ALA A 686 33.40 15.37 25.58
CA ALA A 686 32.64 15.99 26.67
C ALA A 686 32.56 17.52 26.57
N ALA A 687 33.60 18.16 26.03
CA ALA A 687 33.61 19.58 25.71
C ALA A 687 32.79 19.95 24.46
N GLY A 688 32.31 18.99 23.68
CA GLY A 688 31.64 19.23 22.40
C GLY A 688 32.57 19.84 21.33
N ALA A 689 33.87 19.58 21.44
CA ALA A 689 34.93 20.25 20.71
C ALA A 689 35.08 19.72 19.28
N TYR A 690 34.18 20.16 18.40
CA TYR A 690 34.21 19.87 16.95
C TYR A 690 34.43 21.17 16.18
N GLU A 691 35.10 21.11 15.03
CA GLU A 691 35.37 22.25 14.13
C GLU A 691 34.09 23.06 13.78
N MET A 692 32.95 22.38 13.65
CA MET A 692 31.62 23.00 13.46
C MET A 692 31.17 23.94 14.60
N ASN A 693 31.78 23.81 15.78
CA ASN A 693 31.44 24.53 17.02
C ASN A 693 32.54 25.53 17.44
N GLU A 694 33.50 25.88 16.56
CA GLU A 694 34.67 26.73 16.89
C GLU A 694 34.31 28.02 17.66
N ALA A 695 33.20 28.65 17.26
CA ALA A 695 32.66 29.88 17.84
C ALA A 695 32.11 29.75 19.28
N SER A 696 31.99 28.54 19.85
CA SER A 696 31.34 28.32 21.15
C SER A 696 31.96 27.23 22.04
N LEU A 697 32.46 26.12 21.50
CA LEU A 697 32.84 24.92 22.28
C LEU A 697 34.14 24.30 21.78
N GLY A 698 35.21 24.38 22.57
CA GLY A 698 36.53 23.83 22.24
C GLY A 698 37.28 23.37 23.50
N TYR A 699 38.20 22.43 23.35
CA TYR A 699 38.89 21.76 24.46
C TYR A 699 40.22 22.43 24.81
N THR A 700 40.36 22.93 26.03
CA THR A 700 41.64 23.47 26.52
C THR A 700 42.51 22.33 27.05
N ALA A 701 43.66 22.11 26.44
CA ALA A 701 44.56 21.00 26.76
C ALA A 701 45.35 21.21 28.06
N LEU A 702 45.57 20.12 28.81
CA LEU A 702 46.59 20.07 29.86
C LEU A 702 48.00 20.02 29.25
N PRO A 703 49.06 20.51 29.93
CA PRO A 703 50.42 20.58 29.38
C PRO A 703 50.95 19.25 28.83
N GLU A 704 50.71 18.14 29.53
CA GLU A 704 51.07 16.78 29.13
C GLU A 704 50.33 16.29 27.88
N GLN A 705 49.08 16.73 27.66
CA GLN A 705 48.26 16.34 26.52
C GLN A 705 48.68 17.04 25.22
N VAL A 706 49.40 18.17 25.29
CA VAL A 706 49.80 18.97 24.12
C VAL A 706 50.62 18.15 23.11
N LEU A 707 51.48 17.24 23.57
CA LEU A 707 52.28 16.37 22.70
C LEU A 707 51.41 15.34 21.94
N VAL A 708 50.32 14.87 22.57
CA VAL A 708 49.35 13.97 21.93
C VAL A 708 48.56 14.74 20.87
N LEU A 709 48.04 15.92 21.23
CA LEU A 709 47.29 16.79 20.32
C LEU A 709 48.11 17.25 19.11
N GLN A 710 49.35 17.72 19.31
CA GLN A 710 50.29 18.06 18.22
C GLN A 710 50.64 16.86 17.31
N THR A 711 50.35 15.63 17.75
CA THR A 711 50.51 14.43 16.91
C THR A 711 49.24 14.13 16.14
N LEU A 712 48.08 14.18 16.80
CA LEU A 712 46.77 14.09 16.15
C LEU A 712 46.58 15.19 15.09
N GLU A 713 47.10 16.39 15.33
CA GLU A 713 47.15 17.53 14.40
C GLU A 713 48.02 17.26 13.17
N ARG A 714 49.21 16.66 13.36
CA ARG A 714 50.08 16.20 12.25
C ARG A 714 49.45 15.07 11.43
N HIS A 715 48.47 14.36 11.98
CA HIS A 715 47.62 13.39 11.28
C HIS A 715 46.29 14.00 10.76
N GLY A 716 46.04 15.30 10.97
CA GLY A 716 44.84 16.00 10.51
C GLY A 716 43.57 15.67 11.28
N LEU A 717 43.68 15.08 12.48
CA LEU A 717 42.55 14.61 13.31
C LEU A 717 42.05 15.66 14.31
N VAL A 718 42.91 16.59 14.71
CA VAL A 718 42.52 17.77 15.49
C VAL A 718 43.10 19.03 14.87
N THR A 719 42.48 20.16 15.18
CA THR A 719 42.94 21.51 14.81
C THR A 719 42.86 22.43 16.03
N LYS A 720 43.59 23.54 16.00
CA LYS A 720 43.64 24.58 17.02
C LYS A 720 43.07 25.89 16.44
N ALA A 721 42.30 26.64 17.22
CA ALA A 721 41.67 27.90 16.78
C ALA A 721 42.66 29.09 16.67
N GLY A 722 43.70 28.94 15.85
CA GLY A 722 44.73 29.96 15.61
C GLY A 722 45.85 29.98 16.68
N ASP A 723 46.69 31.00 16.61
CA ASP A 723 47.92 31.05 17.43
C ASP A 723 47.68 31.42 18.90
N GLU A 724 46.73 32.33 19.18
CA GLU A 724 46.50 32.88 20.53
C GLU A 724 45.47 32.08 21.37
N ASP A 725 44.58 31.31 20.75
CA ASP A 725 43.55 30.52 21.45
C ASP A 725 44.03 29.08 21.71
N PHE A 726 44.10 28.66 22.96
CA PHE A 726 44.61 27.33 23.35
C PHE A 726 43.55 26.21 23.23
N ARG A 727 42.39 26.48 22.61
CA ARG A 727 41.35 25.48 22.35
C ARG A 727 41.65 24.61 21.13
N TRP A 728 41.42 23.32 21.31
CA TRP A 728 41.52 22.26 20.31
C TRP A 728 40.16 21.69 19.95
N PHE A 729 40.02 21.20 18.71
CA PHE A 729 38.78 20.71 18.13
C PHE A 729 39.06 19.48 17.27
N PHE A 730 38.16 18.50 17.23
CA PHE A 730 38.15 17.49 16.19
C PHE A 730 37.89 18.15 14.83
N THR A 731 38.74 17.84 13.85
CA THR A 731 38.44 18.10 12.44
C THR A 731 37.32 17.18 11.95
N GLU A 732 36.80 17.42 10.74
CA GLU A 732 35.92 16.45 10.08
C GLU A 732 36.53 15.03 10.03
N LEU A 733 37.84 14.90 9.77
CA LEU A 733 38.55 13.62 9.74
C LEU A 733 38.68 12.99 11.13
N GLY A 734 38.98 13.78 12.16
CA GLY A 734 39.03 13.31 13.54
C GLY A 734 37.70 12.76 14.03
N ALA A 735 36.60 13.44 13.69
CA ALA A 735 35.25 12.98 13.99
C ALA A 735 34.85 11.70 13.23
N GLN A 736 35.51 11.40 12.09
CA GLN A 736 35.33 10.15 11.32
C GLN A 736 36.22 8.99 11.85
N GLU A 737 37.38 9.27 12.43
CA GLU A 737 38.25 8.27 13.08
C GLU A 737 37.80 7.95 14.52
N LEU A 738 37.09 8.87 15.19
CA LEU A 738 36.62 8.76 16.58
C LEU A 738 35.60 7.63 16.78
N CYS A 739 36.00 6.61 17.52
CA CYS A 739 35.17 5.46 17.88
C CYS A 739 34.86 5.46 19.37
N SER A 740 33.67 5.01 19.76
CA SER A 740 33.43 4.64 21.16
C SER A 740 33.91 3.20 21.40
N CYS A 741 34.31 2.91 22.62
CA CYS A 741 34.77 1.58 23.03
C CYS A 741 34.24 1.23 24.43
N SER A 742 34.20 -0.07 24.74
CA SER A 742 33.69 -0.55 26.03
C SER A 742 34.43 -1.80 26.48
N ALA A 743 34.88 -1.79 27.74
CA ALA A 743 35.45 -2.96 28.39
C ALA A 743 34.33 -3.98 28.71
N LEU A 744 34.44 -5.21 28.21
CA LEU A 744 33.47 -6.27 28.47
C LEU A 744 33.84 -7.06 29.72
N SER A 745 33.02 -6.94 30.77
CA SER A 745 33.20 -7.70 32.00
C SER A 745 32.18 -8.84 32.16
N ARG A 746 32.47 -9.72 33.14
CA ARG A 746 31.53 -10.68 33.72
C ARG A 746 30.82 -11.59 32.68
N PRO A 747 31.57 -12.32 31.83
CA PRO A 747 31.00 -13.24 30.84
C PRO A 747 30.10 -14.29 31.50
N SER A 748 28.80 -14.22 31.22
CA SER A 748 27.79 -15.16 31.72
C SER A 748 27.17 -15.95 30.57
N ARG A 749 26.74 -17.20 30.81
CA ARG A 749 26.01 -17.97 29.79
C ARG A 749 24.61 -17.39 29.62
N VAL A 750 24.22 -17.06 28.39
CA VAL A 750 22.85 -16.61 28.08
C VAL A 750 21.86 -17.73 28.41
N PHE A 751 22.13 -18.93 27.92
CA PHE A 751 21.23 -20.08 28.04
C PHE A 751 21.60 -20.94 29.25
N ARG A 752 21.30 -20.42 30.44
CA ARG A 752 21.28 -21.18 31.70
C ARG A 752 19.90 -21.09 32.34
N VAL A 753 19.53 -22.12 33.10
CA VAL A 753 18.38 -22.03 33.99
C VAL A 753 18.77 -21.13 35.18
N ARG A 754 17.99 -20.08 35.46
CA ARG A 754 18.13 -19.28 36.67
C ARG A 754 17.42 -20.00 37.82
N ASP A 755 18.17 -20.88 38.50
CA ASP A 755 17.60 -21.69 39.56
C ASP A 755 17.23 -20.89 40.83
N ASP A 756 17.82 -19.71 40.97
CA ASP A 756 17.48 -18.65 41.92
C ASP A 756 16.06 -18.08 41.73
N LEU A 757 15.50 -18.13 40.52
CA LEU A 757 14.14 -17.66 40.24
C LEU A 757 13.08 -18.75 40.49
N PRO A 758 11.89 -18.40 41.03
CA PRO A 758 10.78 -19.33 41.13
C PRO A 758 10.22 -19.65 39.74
N LEU A 759 9.58 -20.82 39.58
CA LEU A 759 9.05 -21.28 38.29
C LEU A 759 8.05 -20.31 37.61
N ALA A 760 7.44 -19.38 38.36
CA ALA A 760 6.56 -18.36 37.81
C ALA A 760 7.31 -17.28 37.00
N ASP A 761 8.56 -16.98 37.37
CA ASP A 761 9.35 -15.88 36.81
C ASP A 761 10.44 -16.38 35.85
N ARG A 762 10.73 -17.69 35.87
CA ARG A 762 11.51 -18.38 34.83
C ARG A 762 10.82 -18.27 33.46
N SER A 763 11.61 -18.05 32.41
CA SER A 763 11.13 -17.95 31.04
C SER A 763 10.68 -19.29 30.44
N THR A 764 9.95 -19.24 29.33
CA THR A 764 9.52 -20.43 28.57
C THR A 764 10.69 -21.34 28.17
N PHE A 765 11.90 -20.80 27.95
CA PHE A 765 13.10 -21.60 27.67
C PHE A 765 13.53 -22.43 28.89
N GLU A 766 13.65 -21.76 30.03
CA GLU A 766 14.09 -22.35 31.30
C GLU A 766 13.10 -23.42 31.79
N LEU A 767 11.79 -23.20 31.55
CA LEU A 767 10.74 -24.18 31.81
C LEU A 767 10.77 -25.39 30.85
N LEU A 768 11.13 -25.19 29.57
CA LEU A 768 11.31 -26.31 28.62
C LEU A 768 12.53 -27.16 28.95
N LEU A 769 13.63 -26.56 29.44
CA LEU A 769 14.78 -27.31 29.95
C LEU A 769 14.41 -28.10 31.20
N ALA A 770 13.82 -27.46 32.22
CA ALA A 770 13.39 -28.14 33.44
C ALA A 770 12.44 -29.33 33.15
N LEU A 771 11.53 -29.19 32.18
CA LEU A 771 10.69 -30.30 31.72
C LEU A 771 11.52 -31.42 31.06
N THR A 772 12.54 -31.08 30.28
CA THR A 772 13.44 -32.06 29.65
C THR A 772 14.24 -32.83 30.70
N ASP A 773 14.77 -32.14 31.73
CA ASP A 773 15.51 -32.74 32.85
C ASP A 773 14.61 -33.65 33.69
N GLU A 774 13.35 -33.25 33.90
CA GLU A 774 12.28 -34.07 34.51
C GLU A 774 11.82 -35.26 33.64
N ARG A 775 12.37 -35.41 32.43
CA ARG A 775 12.07 -36.43 31.41
C ARG A 775 10.66 -36.35 30.80
N TRP A 776 10.16 -35.13 30.58
CA TRP A 776 8.97 -34.91 29.77
C TRP A 776 9.27 -35.00 28.27
N GLU A 777 8.52 -35.84 27.56
CA GLU A 777 8.60 -35.96 26.11
C GLU A 777 7.69 -34.93 25.43
N TRP A 778 8.26 -34.09 24.55
CA TRP A 778 7.46 -33.18 23.73
C TRP A 778 6.77 -33.91 22.57
N GLN A 779 5.50 -33.60 22.33
CA GLN A 779 4.76 -33.99 21.13
C GLN A 779 4.11 -32.78 20.44
N ARG A 780 4.13 -32.76 19.11
CA ARG A 780 3.57 -31.67 18.32
C ARG A 780 2.05 -31.58 18.49
N TRP A 781 1.55 -30.44 18.99
CA TRP A 781 0.12 -30.14 18.90
C TRP A 781 -0.26 -29.92 17.43
N VAL A 782 -1.04 -30.84 16.86
CA VAL A 782 -1.63 -30.70 15.53
C VAL A 782 -3.11 -30.35 15.72
N PRO A 783 -3.54 -29.08 15.50
CA PRO A 783 -4.95 -28.75 15.55
C PRO A 783 -5.62 -29.40 14.34
N VAL A 784 -6.38 -30.46 14.57
CA VAL A 784 -7.21 -31.07 13.52
C VAL A 784 -8.19 -30.02 13.01
N SER A 785 -8.51 -30.06 11.71
CA SER A 785 -9.13 -28.95 10.96
C SER A 785 -10.37 -28.32 11.62
N LYS A 786 -10.78 -27.11 11.23
CA LYS A 786 -12.00 -26.47 11.77
C LYS A 786 -13.27 -27.34 11.64
N ARG A 787 -13.35 -28.25 10.65
CA ARG A 787 -14.42 -29.26 10.48
C ARG A 787 -14.47 -30.25 11.66
N THR A 788 -13.33 -30.49 12.29
CA THR A 788 -13.09 -31.45 13.37
C THR A 788 -13.33 -30.89 14.77
N ARG A 789 -13.60 -29.58 14.95
CA ARG A 789 -14.02 -29.06 16.28
C ARG A 789 -15.36 -29.65 16.75
N ARG A 790 -16.17 -30.19 15.82
CA ARG A 790 -17.36 -31.02 16.09
C ARG A 790 -17.07 -32.51 16.32
N MET A 791 -15.84 -32.98 16.09
CA MET A 791 -15.39 -34.36 16.36
C MET A 791 -14.42 -34.45 17.54
N ALA A 792 -13.90 -33.33 18.06
CA ALA A 792 -13.39 -33.28 19.43
C ALA A 792 -14.50 -33.65 20.44
N ALA A 793 -15.75 -33.26 20.15
CA ALA A 793 -16.95 -33.73 20.83
C ALA A 793 -17.33 -35.21 20.54
N ALA A 794 -16.51 -35.93 19.76
CA ALA A 794 -16.65 -37.36 19.46
C ALA A 794 -15.48 -38.19 20.05
N GLY A 795 -14.87 -37.71 21.15
CA GLY A 795 -14.05 -38.54 22.04
C GLY A 795 -12.56 -38.66 21.71
N GLN A 796 -12.04 -37.96 20.69
CA GLN A 796 -10.59 -37.96 20.43
C GLN A 796 -9.86 -36.94 21.33
N THR A 797 -9.82 -37.24 22.63
CA THR A 797 -9.03 -36.52 23.64
C THR A 797 -7.56 -36.89 23.56
N PHE A 798 -6.66 -35.96 23.91
CA PHE A 798 -5.31 -36.32 24.32
C PHE A 798 -5.38 -36.91 25.73
N ASP A 799 -4.63 -37.97 26.01
CA ASP A 799 -4.53 -38.54 27.36
C ASP A 799 -4.04 -37.45 28.32
N PRO A 800 -4.79 -37.10 29.38
CA PRO A 800 -4.37 -36.07 30.33
C PRO A 800 -3.28 -36.63 31.25
N TYR A 801 -2.31 -35.80 31.63
CA TYR A 801 -1.25 -36.26 32.54
C TYR A 801 -1.81 -36.51 33.94
N THR A 802 -1.65 -37.74 34.43
CA THR A 802 -2.07 -38.21 35.76
C THR A 802 -0.86 -38.53 36.62
N ARG A 803 -1.05 -38.62 37.94
CA ARG A 803 0.00 -39.01 38.91
C ARG A 803 0.65 -40.34 38.52
N GLY A 804 1.95 -40.32 38.25
CA GLY A 804 2.71 -41.50 37.77
C GLY A 804 2.45 -41.91 36.31
N GLY A 805 1.72 -41.10 35.54
CA GLY A 805 1.48 -41.31 34.12
C GLY A 805 2.73 -41.06 33.26
N ARG A 806 2.63 -41.31 31.95
CA ARG A 806 3.72 -41.00 31.00
C ARG A 806 3.83 -39.47 30.89
N LYS A 807 4.98 -38.92 31.29
CA LYS A 807 5.31 -37.49 31.14
C LYS A 807 5.40 -37.10 29.66
N VAL A 808 4.29 -36.68 29.07
CA VAL A 808 4.20 -36.12 27.71
C VAL A 808 3.56 -34.74 27.80
N PHE A 809 4.01 -33.80 26.98
CA PHE A 809 3.36 -32.51 26.84
C PHE A 809 3.20 -32.11 25.38
N TYR A 810 2.12 -31.37 25.09
CA TYR A 810 1.71 -31.05 23.72
C TYR A 810 1.70 -29.53 23.51
N SER A 811 2.46 -29.03 22.53
CA SER A 811 2.47 -27.59 22.20
C SER A 811 2.47 -27.28 20.71
N GLY A 812 1.98 -26.08 20.38
CA GLY A 812 2.30 -25.41 19.12
C GLY A 812 3.66 -24.71 19.19
N GLU A 813 3.88 -23.74 18.29
CA GLU A 813 5.11 -22.95 18.11
C GLU A 813 5.48 -22.05 19.30
N SER A 814 4.54 -21.88 20.24
CA SER A 814 4.73 -21.18 21.51
C SER A 814 3.86 -21.89 22.55
N PRO A 815 4.44 -22.53 23.59
CA PRO A 815 3.65 -23.06 24.70
C PRO A 815 3.12 -21.89 25.55
N SER A 816 1.96 -22.06 26.18
CA SER A 816 1.56 -21.13 27.24
C SER A 816 2.51 -21.30 28.42
N HIS A 817 3.05 -20.20 28.94
CA HIS A 817 3.98 -20.22 30.07
C HIS A 817 3.38 -20.95 31.29
N SER A 818 2.16 -20.56 31.68
CA SER A 818 1.48 -21.15 32.83
C SER A 818 1.11 -22.63 32.66
N TYR A 819 1.00 -23.13 31.42
CA TYR A 819 0.86 -24.57 31.16
C TYR A 819 2.13 -25.34 31.54
N LEU A 820 3.31 -24.84 31.16
CA LEU A 820 4.58 -25.48 31.52
C LEU A 820 4.82 -25.46 33.04
N VAL A 821 4.48 -24.35 33.72
CA VAL A 821 4.56 -24.25 35.18
C VAL A 821 3.62 -25.23 35.87
N VAL A 822 2.41 -25.47 35.36
CA VAL A 822 1.48 -26.49 35.89
C VAL A 822 2.02 -27.91 35.73
N LEU A 823 2.74 -28.21 34.65
CA LEU A 823 3.35 -29.54 34.44
C LEU A 823 4.53 -29.79 35.40
N LEU A 824 5.41 -28.80 35.59
CA LEU A 824 6.50 -28.89 36.59
C LEU A 824 5.96 -28.93 38.03
N LYS A 825 4.83 -28.28 38.30
CA LYS A 825 4.12 -28.37 39.58
C LYS A 825 3.07 -29.49 39.62
N ALA A 826 3.13 -30.49 38.74
CA ALA A 826 2.05 -31.46 38.62
C ALA A 826 1.77 -32.21 39.93
N GLU A 827 2.81 -32.67 40.64
CA GLU A 827 2.64 -33.37 41.91
C GLU A 827 2.09 -32.44 43.01
N GLU A 828 2.51 -31.17 43.09
CA GLU A 828 1.88 -30.18 43.99
C GLU A 828 0.40 -29.96 43.68
N CYS A 829 0.01 -29.99 42.40
CA CYS A 829 -1.38 -29.84 41.98
C CYS A 829 -2.19 -31.09 42.33
N PHE A 830 -1.62 -32.28 42.18
CA PHE A 830 -2.24 -33.55 42.56
C PHE A 830 -2.42 -33.67 44.08
N ASP A 831 -1.45 -33.24 44.89
CA ASP A 831 -1.58 -33.20 46.36
C ASP A 831 -2.60 -32.16 46.84
N LYS A 832 -2.89 -31.13 46.03
CA LYS A 832 -3.99 -30.18 46.26
C LYS A 832 -5.36 -30.71 45.77
N GLY A 833 -5.42 -31.90 45.19
CA GLY A 833 -6.67 -32.57 44.78
C GLY A 833 -7.05 -32.45 43.30
N LEU A 834 -6.16 -31.96 42.42
CA LEU A 834 -6.37 -32.06 40.98
C LEU A 834 -6.24 -33.54 40.53
N PRO A 835 -7.19 -34.15 39.79
CA PRO A 835 -7.09 -35.55 39.40
C PRO A 835 -6.18 -35.79 38.19
N ALA A 836 -6.10 -34.82 37.26
CA ALA A 836 -5.29 -34.89 36.05
C ALA A 836 -5.04 -33.48 35.48
N ILE A 837 -3.97 -33.31 34.68
CA ILE A 837 -3.70 -32.09 33.92
C ILE A 837 -4.08 -32.34 32.46
N GLU A 838 -5.20 -31.78 32.04
CA GLU A 838 -5.65 -31.82 30.66
C GLU A 838 -4.79 -30.93 29.75
N HIS A 839 -4.47 -31.42 28.55
CA HIS A 839 -3.66 -30.69 27.58
C HIS A 839 -4.52 -29.83 26.64
N GLY A 840 -4.02 -28.63 26.30
CA GLY A 840 -4.65 -27.74 25.31
C GLY A 840 -5.87 -26.95 25.79
N ARG A 841 -6.14 -26.91 27.10
CA ARG A 841 -7.02 -25.91 27.72
C ARG A 841 -6.50 -24.49 27.50
N GLU A 842 -7.35 -23.48 27.70
CA GLU A 842 -6.96 -22.08 27.54
C GLU A 842 -6.09 -21.60 28.73
N GLU A 843 -5.26 -20.57 28.52
CA GLU A 843 -4.27 -20.10 29.51
C GLU A 843 -4.89 -19.72 30.87
N GLY A 844 -6.12 -19.21 30.87
CA GLY A 844 -6.87 -18.92 32.08
C GLY A 844 -7.10 -20.14 32.97
N CYS A 845 -7.27 -21.33 32.39
CA CYS A 845 -7.45 -22.58 33.14
C CYS A 845 -6.19 -22.93 33.93
N TYR A 846 -5.00 -22.89 33.31
CA TYR A 846 -3.74 -23.17 34.02
C TYR A 846 -3.44 -22.08 35.07
N LYS A 847 -3.77 -20.81 34.80
CA LYS A 847 -3.66 -19.72 35.78
C LYS A 847 -4.63 -19.86 36.96
N ALA A 848 -5.75 -20.57 36.80
CA ALA A 848 -6.64 -20.96 37.90
C ALA A 848 -6.05 -22.13 38.71
N VAL A 849 -5.53 -23.16 38.05
CA VAL A 849 -4.83 -24.30 38.69
C VAL A 849 -3.67 -23.85 39.57
N LEU A 850 -2.83 -22.93 39.08
CA LEU A 850 -1.71 -22.37 39.86
C LEU A 850 -2.16 -21.57 41.11
N LYS A 851 -3.41 -21.10 41.13
CA LYS A 851 -4.06 -20.45 42.29
C LYS A 851 -4.86 -21.43 43.17
N GLY A 852 -4.89 -22.72 42.83
CA GLY A 852 -5.66 -23.74 43.55
C GLY A 852 -7.15 -23.85 43.16
N ASP A 853 -7.61 -23.16 42.11
CA ASP A 853 -8.98 -23.31 41.61
C ASP A 853 -9.03 -24.31 40.44
N PHE A 854 -9.44 -25.53 40.76
CA PHE A 854 -9.51 -26.65 39.81
C PHE A 854 -10.85 -26.74 39.06
N ARG A 855 -11.82 -25.86 39.33
CA ARG A 855 -13.17 -25.92 38.71
C ARG A 855 -13.16 -25.82 37.19
N GLY A 856 -12.12 -25.23 36.60
CA GLY A 856 -11.90 -25.16 35.16
C GLY A 856 -11.16 -26.36 34.53
N MET A 857 -10.73 -27.34 35.32
CA MET A 857 -10.04 -28.56 34.88
C MET A 857 -10.72 -29.87 35.29
N LEU A 858 -11.63 -29.83 36.28
CA LEU A 858 -12.51 -30.97 36.54
C LEU A 858 -13.38 -31.19 35.30
N PRO A 859 -13.51 -32.43 34.81
CA PRO A 859 -14.53 -32.75 33.82
C PRO A 859 -15.89 -32.28 34.31
N GLN A 860 -16.68 -31.64 33.44
CA GLN A 860 -18.06 -31.32 33.77
C GLN A 860 -18.80 -32.64 34.00
N LEU A 861 -19.01 -32.97 35.28
CA LEU A 861 -19.91 -34.03 35.71
C LEU A 861 -21.28 -33.69 35.12
N GLN A 862 -21.65 -34.43 34.08
CA GLN A 862 -22.88 -34.18 33.33
C GLN A 862 -24.07 -34.33 34.27
N ASP A 863 -25.06 -33.46 34.09
CA ASP A 863 -26.20 -33.34 34.98
C ASP A 863 -26.92 -34.68 35.14
N VAL A 864 -26.78 -35.29 36.32
CA VAL A 864 -27.67 -36.35 36.77
C VAL A 864 -29.01 -35.67 37.10
N PRO A 865 -30.13 -36.02 36.45
CA PRO A 865 -31.40 -35.37 36.71
C PRO A 865 -31.79 -35.52 38.19
N PRO A 866 -32.11 -34.42 38.90
CA PRO A 866 -32.54 -34.49 40.29
C PRO A 866 -34.01 -34.92 40.34
N ASP A 867 -34.23 -36.21 40.56
CA ASP A 867 -35.53 -36.76 40.90
C ASP A 867 -35.57 -37.11 42.39
N ILE A 868 -36.76 -36.99 42.99
CA ILE A 868 -37.14 -37.51 44.31
C ILE A 868 -36.55 -36.80 45.56
N GLU A 869 -37.38 -35.87 46.05
CA GLU A 869 -37.89 -35.78 47.43
C GLU A 869 -37.21 -34.91 48.54
N THR A 870 -38.03 -33.93 48.96
CA THR A 870 -38.43 -33.59 50.34
C THR A 870 -37.67 -32.55 51.19
N LEU A 871 -38.46 -31.51 51.48
CA LEU A 871 -38.79 -30.93 52.80
C LEU A 871 -37.86 -29.90 53.48
N GLU A 872 -38.62 -28.95 54.08
CA GLU A 872 -38.38 -28.22 55.32
C GLU A 872 -37.45 -26.99 55.38
N GLU A 873 -38.12 -25.86 55.60
CA GLU A 873 -37.78 -24.74 56.49
C GLU A 873 -36.59 -23.79 56.15
N ALA A 874 -36.61 -22.51 56.58
CA ALA A 874 -37.72 -21.57 56.80
C ALA A 874 -37.17 -20.16 57.08
N ALA A 875 -37.64 -19.17 56.29
CA ALA A 875 -37.74 -17.74 56.65
C ALA A 875 -36.45 -16.93 56.95
N ARG A 876 -36.66 -15.60 56.98
CA ARG A 876 -35.75 -14.50 57.41
C ARG A 876 -34.69 -14.12 56.35
N ARG A 877 -34.46 -12.83 56.05
CA ARG A 877 -34.97 -11.59 56.68
C ARG A 877 -34.98 -10.40 55.72
N GLU A 878 -35.66 -9.32 56.11
CA GLU A 878 -35.78 -8.07 55.35
C GLU A 878 -34.55 -7.14 55.47
N GLU A 879 -34.21 -6.45 54.36
CA GLU A 879 -33.93 -4.99 54.25
C GLU A 879 -32.90 -4.28 55.21
N PRO A 880 -32.70 -2.93 55.16
CA PRO A 880 -31.95 -2.21 54.11
C PRO A 880 -30.96 -1.12 54.67
N VAL A 881 -30.82 0.02 53.97
CA VAL A 881 -30.23 1.34 54.36
C VAL A 881 -28.72 1.56 54.17
N GLY A 882 -28.33 2.72 53.60
CA GLY A 882 -27.14 3.44 54.12
C GLY A 882 -26.29 4.39 53.24
N GLY A 883 -26.81 5.58 52.87
CA GLY A 883 -26.22 6.87 53.30
C GLY A 883 -24.97 7.50 52.63
N LEU A 884 -25.20 8.68 52.02
CA LEU A 884 -24.49 9.99 52.08
C LEU A 884 -22.93 10.11 52.10
N GLY A 885 -22.42 11.19 51.48
CA GLY A 885 -21.06 11.72 51.71
C GLY A 885 -20.62 12.87 50.79
N ASP A 886 -21.08 14.10 51.03
CA ASP A 886 -20.53 15.34 50.40
C ASP A 886 -19.15 15.71 50.98
N LEU A 887 -18.32 16.47 50.23
CA LEU A 887 -17.94 17.86 50.57
C LEU A 887 -16.79 18.49 49.74
N LEU A 888 -16.95 19.81 49.54
CA LEU A 888 -15.95 20.91 49.52
C LEU A 888 -15.17 21.34 48.26
N GLU A 889 -15.02 22.67 48.24
CA GLU A 889 -14.31 23.58 47.32
C GLU A 889 -12.78 23.68 47.73
N ASP A 890 -11.90 24.58 47.28
CA ASP A 890 -12.04 25.91 46.68
C ASP A 890 -10.71 26.46 46.06
N LEU A 891 -10.78 27.61 45.38
CA LEU A 891 -9.75 28.62 45.04
C LEU A 891 -8.60 28.29 44.06
N GLY A 892 -8.20 29.32 43.28
CA GLY A 892 -6.85 29.45 42.71
C GLY A 892 -6.73 30.14 41.34
N GLY A 893 -6.81 31.47 41.28
CA GLY A 893 -6.63 32.24 40.04
C GLY A 893 -5.27 32.95 39.92
N GLY A 894 -4.84 33.26 38.68
CA GLY A 894 -3.63 34.06 38.42
C GLY A 894 -3.56 34.56 36.97
N ALA A 895 -3.16 35.81 36.75
CA ALA A 895 -3.03 36.43 35.43
C ALA A 895 -1.63 37.03 35.24
N GLY A 896 -1.08 36.89 34.02
CA GLY A 896 0.24 37.38 33.63
C GLY A 896 0.29 37.75 32.14
N PRO A 897 1.19 38.64 31.69
CA PRO A 897 0.96 39.47 30.49
C PRO A 897 1.53 38.92 29.17
N VAL A 898 1.20 39.67 28.11
CA VAL A 898 1.53 39.42 26.70
C VAL A 898 3.04 39.54 26.41
N GLY A 899 3.53 38.66 25.52
CA GLY A 899 4.77 38.86 24.75
C GLY A 899 4.49 38.65 23.26
N GLU A 900 5.11 39.45 22.40
CA GLU A 900 5.03 39.31 20.94
C GLU A 900 6.19 38.42 20.44
N GLU A 901 5.87 37.38 19.66
CA GLU A 901 6.89 36.60 18.96
C GLU A 901 6.42 36.23 17.56
N ALA A 902 7.12 36.74 16.53
CA ALA A 902 6.77 36.57 15.12
C ALA A 902 7.59 35.45 14.49
N ALA A 903 7.15 34.20 14.69
CA ALA A 903 7.82 33.04 14.11
C ALA A 903 7.77 33.05 12.57
N ALA A 904 8.94 33.07 11.94
CA ALA A 904 9.08 32.72 10.53
C ALA A 904 8.93 31.19 10.40
N LEU A 905 7.94 30.74 9.61
CA LEU A 905 7.75 29.31 9.35
C LEU A 905 8.79 28.82 8.34
N ASN A 906 9.34 27.63 8.60
CA ASN A 906 10.23 26.94 7.68
C ASN A 906 9.40 26.29 6.56
N ASP A 907 9.79 26.48 5.30
CA ASP A 907 9.13 25.88 4.12
C ASP A 907 8.98 24.34 4.28
N GLN A 908 9.93 23.71 4.98
CA GLN A 908 9.94 22.27 5.24
C GLN A 908 8.75 21.78 6.09
N GLU A 909 8.19 22.62 6.98
CA GLU A 909 6.95 22.27 7.71
C GLU A 909 5.70 22.28 6.80
N GLU A 910 5.67 23.12 5.75
CA GLU A 910 4.54 23.13 4.81
C GLU A 910 4.50 21.86 3.95
N ASP A 911 5.68 21.34 3.55
CA ASP A 911 5.79 20.09 2.78
C ASP A 911 5.49 18.85 3.65
N ASP A 912 5.90 18.80 4.92
CA ASP A 912 5.51 17.72 5.85
C ASP A 912 4.00 17.72 6.16
N ILE A 913 3.38 18.91 6.30
CA ILE A 913 1.93 19.04 6.47
C ILE A 913 1.19 18.62 5.18
N LEU A 914 1.75 18.90 4.00
CA LEU A 914 1.24 18.39 2.72
C LEU A 914 1.32 16.86 2.64
N LEU A 915 2.45 16.26 3.05
CA LEU A 915 2.64 14.81 3.06
C LEU A 915 1.67 14.11 4.04
N MET A 916 1.41 14.72 5.19
CA MET A 916 0.43 14.21 6.15
C MET A 916 -1.01 14.33 5.63
N LEU A 917 -1.34 15.38 4.86
CA LEU A 917 -2.61 15.50 4.15
C LEU A 917 -2.77 14.45 3.05
N GLU A 918 -1.68 14.09 2.33
CA GLU A 918 -1.67 13.05 1.30
C GLU A 918 -1.89 11.66 1.92
N GLN A 919 -1.26 11.36 3.05
CA GLN A 919 -1.50 10.11 3.82
C GLN A 919 -2.93 10.00 4.39
N LEU A 920 -3.64 11.11 4.56
CA LEU A 920 -5.06 11.16 4.98
C LEU A 920 -6.04 11.27 3.79
N LEU A 921 -5.56 11.17 2.55
CA LEU A 921 -6.40 11.07 1.35
C LEU A 921 -6.51 9.62 0.87
N ASP A 922 -5.42 8.86 0.89
CA ASP A 922 -5.38 7.47 0.39
C ASP A 922 -6.05 6.43 1.33
N GLU A 923 -6.17 6.69 2.64
CA GLU A 923 -6.72 5.71 3.60
C GLU A 923 -8.28 5.63 3.64
N ASP A 924 -9.00 6.53 2.95
CA ASP A 924 -10.47 6.62 3.00
C ASP A 924 -11.21 5.88 1.86
N GLU A 925 -10.56 5.50 0.75
CA GLU A 925 -11.27 5.02 -0.46
C GLU A 925 -11.86 3.58 -0.35
N ASP A 926 -11.29 2.69 0.48
CA ASP A 926 -11.62 1.25 0.53
C ASP A 926 -12.61 0.86 1.68
N ARG A 927 -13.73 1.58 1.85
CA ARG A 927 -14.66 1.39 2.99
C ARG A 927 -16.17 1.40 2.70
N VAL A 928 -16.78 0.21 2.60
CA VAL A 928 -18.19 -0.06 2.99
C VAL A 928 -18.28 -1.49 3.57
N ASP A 929 -19.11 -1.71 4.58
CA ASP A 929 -19.62 -3.05 4.99
C ASP A 929 -21.00 -2.89 5.65
N VAL A 930 -21.82 -3.95 5.63
CA VAL A 930 -23.27 -3.87 5.90
C VAL A 930 -23.67 -4.61 7.20
N PRO A 931 -24.46 -4.00 8.10
CA PRO A 931 -25.04 -4.70 9.25
C PRO A 931 -26.19 -5.62 8.84
N ALA A 932 -26.36 -6.74 9.54
CA ALA A 932 -27.47 -7.67 9.32
C ALA A 932 -28.51 -7.56 10.44
N GLU A 933 -29.78 -7.37 10.08
CA GLU A 933 -30.93 -7.35 11.00
C GLU A 933 -31.93 -8.48 10.66
N PRO A 934 -32.76 -8.92 11.64
CA PRO A 934 -33.54 -10.14 11.53
C PRO A 934 -34.82 -9.99 10.69
N ALA A 935 -35.32 -11.10 10.16
CA ALA A 935 -36.57 -11.15 9.41
C ALA A 935 -37.79 -11.06 10.32
N ALA A 936 -38.82 -10.36 9.86
CA ALA A 936 -40.19 -10.40 10.37
C ALA A 936 -41.15 -10.48 9.17
N ASP A 937 -42.18 -11.33 9.27
CA ASP A 937 -43.09 -11.60 8.15
C ASP A 937 -44.13 -10.47 7.96
N PRO A 938 -44.39 -10.03 6.71
CA PRO A 938 -45.47 -9.09 6.41
C PRO A 938 -46.83 -9.82 6.29
N PRO A 939 -47.94 -9.23 6.78
CA PRO A 939 -49.28 -9.75 6.54
C PRO A 939 -49.71 -9.61 5.07
N GLY A 940 -50.56 -10.53 4.60
CA GLY A 940 -51.02 -10.55 3.21
C GLY A 940 -52.01 -9.42 2.85
N PRO A 941 -52.12 -9.06 1.55
CA PRO A 941 -52.97 -7.97 1.09
C PRO A 941 -54.46 -8.34 1.10
N PRO A 942 -55.37 -7.38 1.37
CA PRO A 942 -56.79 -7.53 1.06
C PRO A 942 -57.03 -7.50 -0.45
N GLY A 943 -58.04 -8.22 -0.92
CA GLY A 943 -58.46 -8.18 -2.32
C GLY A 943 -59.21 -6.89 -2.67
N HIS A 944 -59.22 -6.55 -3.95
CA HIS A 944 -60.11 -5.53 -4.52
C HIS A 944 -60.82 -6.12 -5.75
N ASP A 945 -62.12 -5.84 -5.85
CA ASP A 945 -63.04 -6.48 -6.80
C ASP A 945 -62.87 -6.03 -8.25
N GLU A 946 -63.41 -6.85 -9.15
CA GLU A 946 -63.69 -6.50 -10.54
C GLU A 946 -64.71 -5.36 -10.64
N LEU A 947 -64.55 -4.46 -11.62
CA LEU A 947 -65.68 -3.82 -12.28
C LEU A 947 -65.31 -3.42 -13.71
N SER A 948 -66.29 -3.46 -14.61
CA SER A 948 -66.08 -3.44 -16.07
C SER A 948 -66.78 -2.27 -16.77
N SER A 949 -66.11 -1.67 -17.77
CA SER A 949 -66.71 -1.06 -18.97
C SER A 949 -65.62 -0.43 -19.86
N ASP A 950 -65.85 -0.07 -21.13
CA ASP A 950 -66.47 -0.76 -22.27
C ASP A 950 -66.09 0.03 -23.56
N SER A 951 -66.21 -0.61 -24.73
CA SER A 951 -66.30 -0.09 -26.11
C SER A 951 -65.68 1.27 -26.55
N GLY A 952 -64.94 1.25 -27.67
CA GLY A 952 -64.45 2.48 -28.33
C GLY A 952 -63.48 2.27 -29.51
N GLU A 953 -63.95 1.73 -30.64
CA GLU A 953 -63.14 1.56 -31.86
C GLU A 953 -62.95 2.86 -32.66
N ALA A 954 -61.73 3.10 -33.18
CA ALA A 954 -61.49 3.82 -34.44
C ALA A 954 -60.04 3.62 -34.97
N GLU A 955 -59.89 3.03 -36.17
CA GLU A 955 -58.65 3.11 -36.97
C GLU A 955 -58.68 4.37 -37.87
N PRO A 956 -57.56 4.90 -38.41
CA PRO A 956 -56.93 4.27 -39.59
C PRO A 956 -55.39 4.38 -39.72
N ALA A 957 -54.84 3.59 -40.65
CA ALA A 957 -53.40 3.43 -40.95
C ALA A 957 -52.64 4.65 -41.57
N PRO A 958 -51.29 4.70 -41.42
CA PRO A 958 -50.40 5.63 -42.12
C PRO A 958 -49.83 5.09 -43.46
N ALA A 959 -49.62 5.97 -44.45
CA ALA A 959 -49.21 5.59 -45.81
C ALA A 959 -47.69 5.53 -46.05
N VAL A 960 -47.25 4.59 -46.90
CA VAL A 960 -45.86 4.41 -47.35
C VAL A 960 -45.45 5.43 -48.41
N ARG A 961 -44.25 6.03 -48.28
CA ARG A 961 -43.55 6.74 -49.39
C ARG A 961 -42.04 6.44 -49.43
N PRO A 962 -41.40 6.50 -50.61
CA PRO A 962 -40.18 5.71 -50.88
C PRO A 962 -38.84 6.42 -50.63
N VAL A 963 -37.82 5.60 -50.38
CA VAL A 963 -36.40 6.00 -50.23
C VAL A 963 -35.83 6.52 -51.55
N ARG A 964 -35.13 7.67 -51.51
CA ARG A 964 -34.32 8.17 -52.64
C ARG A 964 -32.84 7.82 -52.45
N HIS A 965 -32.30 6.94 -53.30
CA HIS A 965 -30.86 6.83 -53.49
C HIS A 965 -30.26 8.19 -53.89
N ARG A 966 -29.12 8.56 -53.30
CA ARG A 966 -28.32 9.71 -53.74
C ARG A 966 -26.94 9.25 -54.22
N GLN A 967 -26.63 9.55 -55.47
CA GLN A 967 -25.43 9.04 -56.14
C GLN A 967 -24.14 9.71 -55.65
N ARG A 968 -23.06 8.92 -55.69
CA ARG A 968 -21.68 9.27 -55.38
C ARG A 968 -21.11 10.17 -56.49
N ARG A 969 -20.84 11.45 -56.20
CA ARG A 969 -20.08 12.31 -57.13
C ARG A 969 -18.58 12.07 -56.99
N GLN A 970 -17.93 11.71 -58.09
CA GLN A 970 -16.51 12.01 -58.29
C GLN A 970 -16.34 13.52 -58.46
N ARG A 971 -15.13 14.02 -58.20
CA ARG A 971 -14.64 15.27 -58.77
C ARG A 971 -13.15 15.16 -58.96
N ASP A 972 -12.71 15.34 -60.19
CA ASP A 972 -11.31 15.24 -60.60
C ASP A 972 -10.52 16.50 -60.18
N GLY A 973 -9.20 16.45 -60.33
CA GLY A 973 -8.28 17.48 -59.81
C GLY A 973 -8.06 18.68 -60.73
N ASP A 974 -7.30 19.65 -60.22
CA ASP A 974 -6.89 20.87 -60.93
C ASP A 974 -5.43 21.23 -60.65
N GLY A 975 -4.79 21.84 -61.65
CA GLY A 975 -3.77 22.89 -61.50
C GLY A 975 -2.51 22.63 -60.67
N ALA A 976 -1.40 22.33 -61.34
CA ALA A 976 -0.05 22.66 -60.87
C ALA A 976 0.70 23.42 -61.98
N GLU A 977 1.15 24.64 -61.70
CA GLU A 977 2.07 25.42 -62.55
C GLU A 977 3.26 25.95 -61.75
N PRO A 978 4.40 26.26 -62.40
CA PRO A 978 5.69 26.38 -61.73
C PRO A 978 6.08 27.81 -61.33
N ILE A 979 6.92 27.93 -60.30
CA ILE A 979 7.74 29.12 -60.05
C ILE A 979 9.22 28.68 -59.96
N ALA A 980 10.09 29.47 -60.59
CA ALA A 980 11.50 29.15 -60.78
C ALA A 980 12.41 29.54 -59.60
N ALA A 981 13.70 29.26 -59.75
CA ALA A 981 14.74 29.36 -58.73
C ALA A 981 14.99 30.77 -58.17
N VAL A 982 15.45 30.83 -56.91
CA VAL A 982 16.76 31.35 -56.49
C VAL A 982 17.00 30.98 -55.02
N ALA A 983 18.15 30.34 -54.71
CA ALA A 983 18.84 30.34 -53.40
C ALA A 983 19.94 29.24 -53.35
N GLU A 984 21.13 29.52 -53.88
CA GLU A 984 22.29 28.62 -53.74
C GLU A 984 22.90 28.71 -52.34
N ASN A 985 22.29 28.05 -51.35
CA ASN A 985 22.92 27.73 -50.05
C ASN A 985 22.18 26.60 -49.29
N ALA A 986 21.50 25.70 -50.01
CA ALA A 986 20.82 24.56 -49.39
C ALA A 986 21.80 23.43 -49.07
N GLY A 987 22.17 23.29 -47.79
CA GLY A 987 22.87 22.09 -47.30
C GLY A 987 22.05 20.81 -47.55
N PRO A 988 22.68 19.62 -47.59
CA PRO A 988 22.03 18.40 -48.10
C PRO A 988 20.74 18.07 -47.34
N ARG A 989 19.61 18.15 -48.05
CA ARG A 989 18.28 17.84 -47.50
C ARG A 989 18.14 16.33 -47.26
N LEU A 990 17.39 15.98 -46.22
CA LEU A 990 17.02 14.61 -45.91
C LEU A 990 16.05 14.05 -46.97
N GLU A 991 16.58 13.33 -47.96
CA GLU A 991 15.79 12.68 -49.00
C GLU A 991 14.72 11.78 -48.37
N ASN A 992 13.45 12.15 -48.53
CA ASN A 992 12.29 11.44 -47.99
C ASN A 992 12.36 11.15 -46.46
N GLY A 993 13.11 11.95 -45.70
CA GLY A 993 13.33 11.74 -44.26
C GLY A 993 14.41 10.70 -43.91
N PHE A 994 15.29 10.37 -44.86
CA PHE A 994 16.47 9.55 -44.63
C PHE A 994 17.76 10.37 -44.58
N PHE A 995 18.74 9.84 -43.86
CA PHE A 995 20.11 10.34 -43.74
C PHE A 995 21.03 9.14 -44.02
N GLY A 996 21.43 8.96 -45.28
CA GLY A 996 21.97 7.67 -45.74
C GLY A 996 21.02 6.52 -45.39
N HIS A 997 21.53 5.48 -44.74
CA HIS A 997 20.72 4.32 -44.31
C HIS A 997 19.84 4.57 -43.05
N PHE A 998 19.89 5.77 -42.45
CA PHE A 998 19.19 6.07 -41.20
C PHE A 998 17.87 6.81 -41.46
N ARG A 999 16.81 6.51 -40.69
CA ARG A 999 15.54 7.24 -40.80
C ARG A 999 15.43 8.30 -39.71
N LEU A 1000 15.25 9.56 -40.09
CA LEU A 1000 14.99 10.69 -39.19
C LEU A 1000 13.52 11.11 -39.33
N THR A 1001 12.79 11.16 -38.21
CA THR A 1001 11.36 11.49 -38.18
C THR A 1001 11.10 12.64 -37.22
N VAL A 1002 10.69 13.79 -37.76
CA VAL A 1002 10.22 14.93 -36.96
C VAL A 1002 8.85 14.62 -36.39
N LYS A 1003 8.65 14.90 -35.09
CA LYS A 1003 7.38 14.77 -34.36
C LYS A 1003 6.73 16.13 -34.18
N LYS A 1004 5.41 16.19 -34.28
CA LYS A 1004 4.62 17.41 -34.05
C LYS A 1004 4.64 17.81 -32.57
N ALA A 1005 4.33 19.07 -32.27
CA ALA A 1005 4.11 19.55 -30.91
C ALA A 1005 3.14 18.64 -30.14
N GLY A 1006 3.41 18.39 -28.85
CA GLY A 1006 2.72 17.41 -28.02
C GLY A 1006 3.29 15.98 -28.12
N GLN A 1007 3.83 15.57 -29.27
CA GLN A 1007 4.48 14.26 -29.41
C GLN A 1007 5.97 14.34 -29.01
N GLY A 1008 6.23 14.24 -27.70
CA GLY A 1008 7.59 14.21 -27.14
C GLY A 1008 8.15 15.58 -26.72
N GLY A 1009 7.30 16.60 -26.59
CA GLY A 1009 7.68 17.91 -26.04
C GLY A 1009 6.73 19.04 -26.41
N LYS A 1010 6.85 20.18 -25.72
CA LYS A 1010 6.09 21.42 -26.00
C LYS A 1010 6.19 21.84 -27.47
N HIS A 1011 7.37 21.68 -28.07
CA HIS A 1011 7.68 22.06 -29.44
C HIS A 1011 7.82 20.84 -30.39
N GLY A 1012 7.54 19.63 -29.90
CA GLY A 1012 7.81 18.38 -30.60
C GLY A 1012 9.24 17.90 -30.41
N GLY A 1013 9.79 17.19 -31.39
CA GLY A 1013 11.13 16.63 -31.33
C GLY A 1013 11.51 15.88 -32.60
N VAL A 1014 12.69 15.26 -32.60
CA VAL A 1014 13.24 14.49 -33.71
C VAL A 1014 13.58 13.09 -33.23
N GLN A 1015 13.18 12.06 -33.99
CA GLN A 1015 13.47 10.66 -33.71
C GLN A 1015 14.37 10.06 -34.79
N ALA A 1016 15.54 9.55 -34.41
CA ALA A 1016 16.38 8.73 -35.27
C ALA A 1016 16.05 7.24 -35.06
N THR A 1017 16.05 6.46 -36.15
CA THR A 1017 16.05 4.99 -36.13
C THR A 1017 17.35 4.49 -36.76
N CYS A 1018 18.14 3.77 -35.98
CA CYS A 1018 19.39 3.15 -36.42
C CYS A 1018 19.15 1.72 -36.88
N LEU A 1019 19.67 1.37 -38.06
CA LEU A 1019 19.54 0.03 -38.64
C LEU A 1019 20.63 -0.96 -38.19
N TYR A 1020 21.76 -0.48 -37.65
CA TYR A 1020 22.92 -1.30 -37.24
C TYR A 1020 22.71 -2.07 -35.93
N HIS A 1021 21.71 -1.71 -35.12
CA HIS A 1021 21.53 -2.22 -33.75
C HIS A 1021 20.07 -2.58 -33.40
N LYS A 1022 19.87 -3.66 -32.66
CA LYS A 1022 18.58 -4.11 -32.10
C LYS A 1022 18.79 -4.77 -30.74
N LYS A 1023 17.95 -4.50 -29.74
CA LYS A 1023 18.03 -5.20 -28.44
C LYS A 1023 17.45 -6.61 -28.56
N SER A 1024 16.33 -6.72 -29.26
CA SER A 1024 15.67 -7.96 -29.67
C SER A 1024 15.02 -7.78 -31.04
N ASN A 1025 14.51 -8.85 -31.64
CA ASN A 1025 13.83 -8.78 -32.94
C ASN A 1025 12.61 -7.85 -32.96
N ALA A 1026 12.00 -7.56 -31.80
CA ALA A 1026 10.91 -6.58 -31.66
C ALA A 1026 11.38 -5.13 -31.41
N THR A 1027 12.64 -4.91 -30.98
CA THR A 1027 13.10 -3.60 -30.46
C THR A 1027 14.37 -3.09 -31.15
N GLY A 1028 14.19 -2.42 -32.29
CA GLY A 1028 15.26 -1.72 -33.01
C GLY A 1028 15.78 -0.45 -32.32
N CYS A 1029 17.03 -0.08 -32.59
CA CYS A 1029 17.69 1.08 -31.98
C CYS A 1029 17.04 2.40 -32.40
N LYS A 1030 16.57 3.19 -31.42
CA LYS A 1030 15.88 4.46 -31.63
C LYS A 1030 16.33 5.48 -30.58
N ARG A 1031 16.70 6.69 -31.02
CA ARG A 1031 17.02 7.82 -30.14
C ARG A 1031 16.13 9.00 -30.47
N PHE A 1032 15.78 9.78 -29.46
CA PHE A 1032 14.88 10.93 -29.58
C PHE A 1032 15.50 12.15 -28.89
N LEU A 1033 15.34 13.34 -29.49
CA LEU A 1033 15.64 14.63 -28.88
C LEU A 1033 14.41 15.53 -28.99
N SER A 1034 13.94 16.09 -27.88
CA SER A 1034 12.92 17.14 -27.87
C SER A 1034 13.47 18.43 -28.47
N LEU A 1035 12.64 19.24 -29.13
CA LEU A 1035 13.06 20.57 -29.58
C LEU A 1035 13.07 21.56 -28.42
N GLU A 1036 14.18 22.30 -28.27
CA GLU A 1036 14.37 23.38 -27.30
C GLU A 1036 13.34 24.51 -27.50
N SER A 1037 13.04 24.84 -28.77
CA SER A 1037 12.04 25.84 -29.18
C SER A 1037 11.32 25.41 -30.47
N ALA A 1038 10.41 26.24 -30.97
CA ALA A 1038 9.75 26.02 -32.27
C ALA A 1038 10.54 26.57 -33.48
N THR A 1039 11.78 27.03 -33.31
CA THR A 1039 12.56 27.60 -34.44
C THR A 1039 13.13 26.50 -35.33
N GLU A 1040 13.28 26.81 -36.62
CA GLU A 1040 13.96 25.93 -37.57
C GLU A 1040 15.44 25.70 -37.20
N GLU A 1041 16.08 26.64 -36.50
CA GLU A 1041 17.42 26.48 -35.94
C GLU A 1041 17.48 25.39 -34.85
N ALA A 1042 16.57 25.42 -33.86
CA ALA A 1042 16.50 24.38 -32.83
C ALA A 1042 16.20 22.99 -33.44
N LYS A 1043 15.43 22.98 -34.53
CA LYS A 1043 15.14 21.79 -35.35
C LYS A 1043 16.37 21.29 -36.12
N ASP A 1044 17.13 22.16 -36.79
CA ASP A 1044 18.39 21.78 -37.45
C ASP A 1044 19.43 21.27 -36.45
N LYS A 1045 19.67 22.02 -35.35
CA LYS A 1045 20.55 21.63 -34.24
C LYS A 1045 20.22 20.24 -33.71
N SER A 1046 18.93 19.90 -33.60
CA SER A 1046 18.46 18.57 -33.17
C SER A 1046 18.62 17.49 -34.25
N LEU A 1047 18.36 17.82 -35.52
CA LEU A 1047 18.59 16.93 -36.66
C LEU A 1047 20.08 16.60 -36.82
N ARG A 1048 20.96 17.61 -36.72
CA ARG A 1048 22.42 17.50 -36.84
C ARG A 1048 23.03 16.65 -35.73
N ARG A 1049 22.60 16.84 -34.47
CA ARG A 1049 23.01 15.99 -33.33
C ARG A 1049 22.59 14.52 -33.53
N LEU A 1050 21.40 14.26 -34.07
CA LEU A 1050 20.95 12.90 -34.37
C LEU A 1050 21.60 12.29 -35.63
N ALA A 1051 21.92 13.10 -36.64
CA ALA A 1051 22.73 12.68 -37.77
C ALA A 1051 24.15 12.28 -37.33
N TRP A 1052 24.77 13.07 -36.44
CA TRP A 1052 26.05 12.72 -35.83
C TRP A 1052 25.96 11.40 -35.03
N TRP A 1053 24.93 11.23 -34.19
CA TRP A 1053 24.65 9.96 -33.51
C TRP A 1053 24.54 8.76 -34.45
N CYS A 1054 23.89 8.94 -35.61
CA CYS A 1054 23.82 7.93 -36.66
C CYS A 1054 25.21 7.61 -37.24
N THR A 1055 26.06 8.61 -37.52
CA THR A 1055 27.42 8.35 -38.03
C THR A 1055 28.34 7.62 -37.04
N MET A 1056 27.99 7.57 -35.75
CA MET A 1056 28.70 6.78 -34.74
C MET A 1056 28.21 5.32 -34.64
N ALA A 1057 27.21 4.91 -35.43
CA ALA A 1057 26.59 3.58 -35.28
C ALA A 1057 27.49 2.39 -35.68
N ARG A 1058 28.63 2.62 -36.34
CA ARG A 1058 29.63 1.57 -36.62
C ARG A 1058 30.67 1.43 -35.51
N ASP A 1059 30.71 2.36 -34.56
CA ASP A 1059 31.72 2.46 -33.51
C ASP A 1059 31.30 1.67 -32.24
N PHE A 1060 30.18 0.94 -32.31
CA PHE A 1060 29.61 0.12 -31.24
C PHE A 1060 29.20 -1.27 -31.75
N ASP A 1061 29.12 -2.24 -30.83
CA ASP A 1061 28.73 -3.64 -31.07
C ASP A 1061 27.40 -4.02 -30.40
N ARG A 1062 26.70 -3.05 -29.79
CA ARG A 1062 25.45 -3.24 -29.02
C ARG A 1062 24.59 -2.00 -29.05
N GLN A 1063 23.27 -2.20 -29.10
CA GLN A 1063 22.27 -1.16 -28.93
C GLN A 1063 22.49 -0.38 -27.62
N ARG A 1064 22.69 -1.08 -26.50
CA ARG A 1064 22.82 -0.41 -25.19
C ARG A 1064 23.98 0.59 -25.13
N LYS A 1065 25.12 0.27 -25.77
CA LYS A 1065 26.28 1.18 -25.87
C LYS A 1065 25.99 2.34 -26.84
N HIS A 1066 25.41 2.05 -28.01
CA HIS A 1066 25.09 3.09 -29.00
C HIS A 1066 24.06 4.11 -28.48
N LEU A 1067 23.07 3.68 -27.68
CA LEU A 1067 22.07 4.57 -27.08
C LEU A 1067 22.66 5.58 -26.08
N VAL A 1068 23.61 5.15 -25.24
CA VAL A 1068 24.24 6.02 -24.22
C VAL A 1068 25.38 6.90 -24.76
N ALA A 1069 25.78 6.71 -26.02
CA ALA A 1069 26.82 7.53 -26.67
C ALA A 1069 26.58 9.03 -26.43
N PRO A 1070 27.57 9.81 -25.96
CA PRO A 1070 27.37 11.22 -25.65
C PRO A 1070 27.06 12.03 -26.91
N LEU A 1071 26.26 13.09 -26.75
CA LEU A 1071 25.98 14.08 -27.80
C LEU A 1071 26.13 15.49 -27.25
N PRO A 1072 27.37 15.96 -27.00
CA PRO A 1072 27.61 17.35 -26.61
C PRO A 1072 26.96 18.32 -27.59
N ILE A 1073 26.53 19.47 -27.09
CA ILE A 1073 25.78 20.46 -27.87
C ILE A 1073 26.71 21.18 -28.86
N GLU A 1074 27.91 21.52 -28.41
CA GLU A 1074 28.84 22.41 -29.12
C GLU A 1074 29.75 21.67 -30.10
N SER A 1075 30.19 20.44 -29.78
CA SER A 1075 31.10 19.65 -30.61
C SER A 1075 30.44 18.94 -31.80
N CYS A 1076 29.21 19.31 -32.17
CA CYS A 1076 28.44 18.61 -33.21
C CYS A 1076 28.91 19.02 -34.63
N PRO A 1077 29.52 18.12 -35.43
CA PRO A 1077 30.13 18.46 -36.71
C PRO A 1077 29.17 19.12 -37.72
N PRO A 1078 29.69 19.89 -38.69
CA PRO A 1078 28.86 20.50 -39.74
C PRO A 1078 28.27 19.44 -40.69
N TRP A 1079 27.16 19.80 -41.34
CA TRP A 1079 26.45 18.89 -42.25
C TRP A 1079 27.31 18.36 -43.41
N SER A 1080 28.30 19.11 -43.90
CA SER A 1080 29.25 18.64 -44.92
C SER A 1080 30.02 17.40 -44.46
N TYR A 1081 30.62 17.45 -43.27
CA TYR A 1081 31.32 16.33 -42.66
C TYR A 1081 30.38 15.15 -42.40
N LEU A 1082 29.19 15.40 -41.87
CA LEU A 1082 28.22 14.34 -41.55
C LEU A 1082 27.73 13.61 -42.81
N ASN A 1083 27.44 14.33 -43.89
CA ASN A 1083 27.04 13.73 -45.17
C ASN A 1083 28.21 12.98 -45.83
N ALA A 1084 29.44 13.52 -45.79
CA ALA A 1084 30.63 12.80 -46.25
C ALA A 1084 30.85 11.49 -45.45
N LYS A 1085 30.74 11.52 -44.12
CA LYS A 1085 30.88 10.33 -43.26
C LYS A 1085 29.76 9.31 -43.53
N VAL A 1086 28.51 9.72 -43.72
CA VAL A 1086 27.40 8.76 -43.98
C VAL A 1086 27.44 8.17 -45.40
N ALA A 1087 27.94 8.93 -46.40
CA ALA A 1087 28.07 8.44 -47.78
C ALA A 1087 29.07 7.27 -47.91
N VAL A 1088 30.06 7.18 -47.02
CA VAL A 1088 31.03 6.07 -46.95
C VAL A 1088 30.67 4.99 -45.91
N MET A 1089 29.47 5.04 -45.32
CA MET A 1089 28.99 3.97 -44.43
C MET A 1089 28.33 2.85 -45.26
N PRO A 1090 28.89 1.63 -45.31
CA PRO A 1090 28.25 0.52 -46.02
C PRO A 1090 26.97 0.10 -45.28
N ALA A 1091 25.97 -0.33 -46.05
CA ALA A 1091 24.70 -0.83 -45.51
C ALA A 1091 24.94 -1.95 -44.46
N PRO A 1092 24.19 -1.97 -43.35
CA PRO A 1092 24.35 -3.00 -42.34
C PRO A 1092 23.97 -4.37 -42.90
N ASN A 1093 24.86 -5.36 -42.70
CA ASN A 1093 24.56 -6.78 -42.85
C ASN A 1093 23.44 -7.21 -41.89
N ALA A 1094 22.99 -8.48 -41.99
CA ALA A 1094 21.95 -9.03 -41.12
C ALA A 1094 22.26 -8.82 -39.62
N VAL A 1095 21.60 -7.83 -39.00
CA VAL A 1095 21.92 -7.37 -37.65
C VAL A 1095 21.44 -8.37 -36.60
N GLN A 1096 22.42 -8.98 -35.95
CA GLN A 1096 22.25 -9.74 -34.71
C GLN A 1096 21.85 -8.80 -33.56
N THR A 1097 21.03 -9.33 -32.66
CA THR A 1097 20.51 -8.60 -31.50
C THR A 1097 21.49 -8.61 -30.34
N ASP A 1098 21.38 -7.64 -29.42
CA ASP A 1098 22.16 -7.62 -28.17
C ASP A 1098 22.08 -8.98 -27.44
N VAL A 1099 20.90 -9.60 -27.40
CA VAL A 1099 20.66 -10.92 -26.77
C VAL A 1099 21.42 -12.05 -27.47
N GLU A 1100 21.42 -12.10 -28.81
CA GLU A 1100 22.14 -13.13 -29.57
C GLU A 1100 23.66 -12.97 -29.43
N LEU A 1101 24.15 -11.72 -29.45
CA LEU A 1101 25.57 -11.39 -29.31
C LEU A 1101 26.08 -11.64 -27.88
N ASP A 1102 25.27 -11.37 -26.86
CA ASP A 1102 25.60 -11.68 -25.47
C ASP A 1102 25.54 -13.19 -25.19
N ALA A 1103 24.58 -13.91 -25.79
CA ALA A 1103 24.54 -15.37 -25.72
C ALA A 1103 25.73 -16.02 -26.45
N ALA A 1104 26.21 -15.43 -27.55
CA ALA A 1104 27.45 -15.86 -28.21
C ALA A 1104 28.69 -15.60 -27.34
N ALA A 1105 28.79 -14.43 -26.70
CA ALA A 1105 29.86 -14.12 -25.76
C ALA A 1105 29.87 -15.04 -24.53
N ALA A 1106 28.70 -15.37 -23.98
CA ALA A 1106 28.56 -16.33 -22.88
C ALA A 1106 29.02 -17.74 -23.29
N ARG A 1107 28.65 -18.20 -24.50
CA ARG A 1107 29.13 -19.48 -25.06
C ARG A 1107 30.65 -19.50 -25.27
N ALA A 1108 31.24 -18.37 -25.67
CA ALA A 1108 32.70 -18.25 -25.85
C ALA A 1108 33.47 -18.25 -24.51
N ARG A 1109 32.83 -17.82 -23.41
CA ARG A 1109 33.38 -17.84 -22.05
C ARG A 1109 33.21 -19.17 -21.31
N ALA A 1110 32.41 -20.11 -21.83
CA ALA A 1110 32.22 -21.41 -21.20
C ALA A 1110 33.55 -22.21 -21.19
N PRO A 1111 34.03 -22.69 -20.02
CA PRO A 1111 35.31 -23.36 -19.93
C PRO A 1111 35.30 -24.67 -20.74
N LYS A 1112 36.33 -24.86 -21.58
CA LYS A 1112 36.51 -26.08 -22.38
C LYS A 1112 36.63 -27.30 -21.46
N ALA A 1113 35.60 -28.15 -21.45
CA ALA A 1113 35.55 -29.31 -20.57
C ALA A 1113 36.76 -30.24 -20.76
N LYS A 1114 37.50 -30.49 -19.66
CA LYS A 1114 38.63 -31.44 -19.66
C LYS A 1114 38.15 -32.83 -20.11
N ALA A 1115 38.85 -33.43 -21.06
CA ALA A 1115 38.47 -34.72 -21.65
C ALA A 1115 38.46 -35.84 -20.59
N LYS A 1116 37.35 -36.58 -20.49
CA LYS A 1116 37.20 -37.67 -19.50
C LYS A 1116 38.03 -38.90 -19.89
N ALA A 1117 38.73 -39.47 -18.91
CA ALA A 1117 39.49 -40.70 -19.05
C ALA A 1117 38.59 -41.93 -19.26
N LYS A 1118 39.16 -43.01 -19.83
CA LYS A 1118 38.46 -44.28 -20.12
C LYS A 1118 38.09 -45.03 -18.82
N PRO A 1119 36.91 -45.69 -18.74
CA PRO A 1119 36.54 -46.50 -17.59
C PRO A 1119 37.28 -47.86 -17.54
N LYS A 1120 37.58 -48.34 -16.34
CA LYS A 1120 37.98 -49.75 -16.07
C LYS A 1120 36.81 -50.54 -15.47
N PRO A 1121 36.79 -51.89 -15.60
CA PRO A 1121 35.61 -52.72 -15.33
C PRO A 1121 35.38 -53.09 -13.84
N LYS A 1122 34.20 -53.66 -13.56
CA LYS A 1122 33.67 -53.98 -12.22
C LYS A 1122 34.38 -55.16 -11.53
N GLY A 1123 34.58 -55.05 -10.21
CA GLY A 1123 34.93 -56.14 -9.28
C GLY A 1123 33.76 -56.58 -8.38
N LYS A 1124 33.90 -57.68 -7.62
CA LYS A 1124 32.82 -58.33 -6.83
C LYS A 1124 32.95 -58.15 -5.30
N PRO A 1125 31.86 -58.35 -4.51
CA PRO A 1125 31.79 -57.96 -3.09
C PRO A 1125 32.08 -59.08 -2.05
N LYS A 1126 32.48 -58.66 -0.84
CA LYS A 1126 32.59 -59.36 0.48
C LYS A 1126 32.78 -58.29 1.57
N ALA A 1127 32.53 -58.46 2.88
CA ALA A 1127 31.58 -59.30 3.64
C ALA A 1127 31.43 -58.73 5.09
N LYS A 1128 30.51 -59.28 5.91
CA LYS A 1128 30.24 -58.89 7.32
C LYS A 1128 31.48 -58.96 8.25
N ALA A 1129 31.58 -58.09 9.29
CA ALA A 1129 31.22 -58.43 10.70
C ALA A 1129 31.67 -57.43 11.82
N LYS A 1130 30.80 -57.27 12.84
CA LYS A 1130 30.98 -57.05 14.30
C LYS A 1130 32.18 -56.23 14.91
N ALA A 1131 31.82 -55.07 15.49
CA ALA A 1131 31.61 -54.80 16.94
C ALA A 1131 32.75 -54.53 17.98
N ARG A 1132 32.42 -53.56 18.88
CA ARG A 1132 32.74 -53.39 20.32
C ARG A 1132 34.08 -52.75 20.82
N ALA A 1133 33.90 -51.51 21.32
CA ALA A 1133 34.07 -51.08 22.73
C ALA A 1133 35.41 -50.58 23.33
N ALA A 1134 35.24 -49.80 24.42
CA ALA A 1134 36.16 -49.38 25.49
C ALA A 1134 36.94 -48.03 25.36
N SER A 1135 36.71 -47.17 26.36
CA SER A 1135 37.54 -46.03 26.83
C SER A 1135 38.61 -46.55 27.84
N PRO A 1136 39.40 -45.77 28.66
CA PRO A 1136 39.10 -44.48 29.34
C PRO A 1136 40.31 -43.50 29.54
N SER A 1137 40.23 -42.63 30.58
CA SER A 1137 41.33 -42.01 31.40
C SER A 1137 42.27 -40.94 30.78
N ASP A 1138 42.79 -39.92 31.49
CA ASP A 1138 42.47 -39.30 32.82
C ASP A 1138 43.27 -37.96 33.03
N GLU A 1139 42.88 -37.13 34.03
CA GLU A 1139 43.66 -36.14 34.85
C GLU A 1139 44.48 -34.97 34.20
N ALA A 1140 44.93 -33.87 34.87
CA ALA A 1140 44.44 -33.08 36.03
C ALA A 1140 45.28 -31.76 36.28
N ALA A 1141 44.69 -30.76 36.97
CA ALA A 1141 45.30 -29.59 37.70
C ALA A 1141 46.13 -28.54 36.89
N SER A 1142 46.50 -27.31 37.36
CA SER A 1142 46.49 -26.64 38.69
C SER A 1142 46.39 -25.08 38.61
N ASP A 1143 46.02 -24.38 39.71
CA ASP A 1143 46.03 -22.90 39.95
C ASP A 1143 47.27 -22.44 40.80
N PRO A 1144 47.36 -21.22 41.43
CA PRO A 1144 46.99 -19.80 41.14
C PRO A 1144 48.30 -18.92 41.11
N PRO A 1145 48.48 -17.66 41.65
CA PRO A 1145 47.65 -16.47 42.02
C PRO A 1145 48.16 -15.17 41.28
N SER A 1146 48.28 -13.89 41.73
CA SER A 1146 48.07 -13.08 42.99
C SER A 1146 48.20 -11.54 42.72
N ASP A 1147 47.41 -10.69 43.41
CA ASP A 1147 47.69 -9.35 44.02
C ASP A 1147 48.24 -8.15 43.14
N GLU A 1148 48.11 -6.82 43.41
CA GLU A 1148 47.44 -5.95 44.44
C GLU A 1148 47.38 -4.45 43.96
N HIS A 1149 46.44 -3.61 44.47
CA HIS A 1149 46.45 -2.12 44.71
C HIS A 1149 46.90 -1.04 43.63
N ALA A 1150 46.55 0.28 43.65
CA ALA A 1150 45.48 1.11 44.27
C ALA A 1150 45.42 2.61 43.76
N SER A 1151 44.30 3.31 44.09
CA SER A 1151 44.12 4.74 44.57
C SER A 1151 44.23 6.04 43.70
N GLU A 1152 43.13 6.85 43.77
CA GLU A 1152 43.03 8.34 44.01
C GLU A 1152 43.46 9.39 42.93
N SER A 1153 42.93 10.63 42.82
CA SER A 1153 41.85 11.43 43.51
C SER A 1153 41.47 12.76 42.76
N SER A 1154 40.25 13.30 42.95
CA SER A 1154 39.77 14.75 42.88
C SER A 1154 40.33 15.74 41.82
N GLY A 1155 39.58 16.61 41.11
CA GLY A 1155 38.51 17.57 41.51
C GLY A 1155 38.95 19.03 41.18
N ASP A 1156 38.16 20.12 41.16
CA ASP A 1156 36.71 20.38 41.26
C ASP A 1156 36.37 21.88 40.91
N SER A 1157 35.08 22.24 40.79
CA SER A 1157 34.46 23.59 40.99
C SER A 1157 34.56 24.77 39.97
N SER A 1158 33.40 25.04 39.35
CA SER A 1158 32.64 26.34 39.36
C SER A 1158 32.91 27.58 38.45
N SER A 1159 31.81 28.04 37.83
CA SER A 1159 31.24 29.41 37.77
C SER A 1159 31.70 30.54 36.79
N SER A 1160 30.83 30.78 35.79
CA SER A 1160 29.98 32.00 35.59
C SER A 1160 30.40 33.25 34.78
N SER A 1161 29.35 33.82 34.13
CA SER A 1161 29.02 35.24 33.81
C SER A 1161 29.59 35.96 32.56
N ASP A 1162 28.71 36.06 31.56
CA ASP A 1162 28.12 37.29 30.96
C ASP A 1162 28.97 38.42 30.33
N SER A 1163 28.75 38.69 29.02
CA SER A 1163 28.03 39.91 28.52
C SER A 1163 28.45 40.43 27.14
N SER A 1164 27.47 40.78 26.28
CA SER A 1164 27.49 41.90 25.28
C SER A 1164 28.52 41.90 24.11
N SER A 1165 28.31 42.52 22.94
CA SER A 1165 27.12 43.08 22.25
C SER A 1165 27.47 43.49 20.79
N SER A 1166 26.46 43.83 19.97
CA SER A 1166 26.53 44.68 18.73
C SER A 1166 27.31 44.16 17.49
N SER A 1167 27.00 44.49 16.22
CA SER A 1167 25.81 45.11 15.59
C SER A 1167 25.86 45.06 14.03
N SER A 1168 24.86 45.64 13.36
CA SER A 1168 24.92 46.34 12.05
C SER A 1168 25.00 45.58 10.69
N SER A 1169 23.81 45.22 10.18
CA SER A 1169 23.19 45.75 8.92
C SER A 1169 23.93 45.79 7.56
N SER A 1170 23.33 45.16 6.52
CA SER A 1170 23.02 45.67 5.15
C SER A 1170 22.85 44.54 4.12
N SER A 1171 22.26 44.67 2.91
CA SER A 1171 21.17 45.50 2.35
C SER A 1171 20.92 45.06 0.88
N SER A 1172 19.65 44.99 0.44
CA SER A 1172 19.18 45.10 -0.97
C SER A 1172 19.66 44.13 -2.06
N SER A 1173 18.73 43.30 -2.58
CA SER A 1173 18.24 43.33 -3.97
C SER A 1173 16.95 42.53 -4.13
#